data_AF-A0A9D1MC09-F1
#
_entry.id   AF-A0A9D1MC09-F1
#
_cell.length_a   1.000
_cell.length_b   1.000
_cell.length_c   1.000
_cell.angle_alpha   90.00
_cell.angle_beta   90.00
_cell.angle_gamma   90.00
#
_symmetry.space_group_name_H-M   'P 1'
#
loop_
_entity.id
_entity.type
_entity.pdbx_description
1 polymer ?
#
loop_
_entity_poly.entity_id
_entity_poly.type
_entity_poly.pdbx_seq_one_letter_code
_entity_poly.pdbx_strand_id
1 'polypeptide(L)'
;MEKWARFRFTPCLPMGADGKRITGSAEHIALSREAAAEGMVLLKNENGLLPLKGGQRIAVFGKAQYDYVKGGGGSGDVTVSYVRNIYDGLKIKEAEGKIEVYAGLIDFYRTEIEKQYADGKYKGLTSEPELPSELLDRAAAYTDTAVITICRFSGEGWDRKGEPGDGDFYLSAAEERMVNDVLSRFKNIIVVINAGAQTDSEWYHSNDRISSVLYAWQGGMEGGLAIADILCGDVNPSGKLADTFAKRFSDYPSSESFNESDNYVKYYEDIYVGYRYFETVSDAYDRVNYPFGFGLSYTSFDISDIRVHEDSGSIKISAAVTNTGAMSGKEVVQVYYSAPQGRLGKPALELGAFKKTDLLAPGETRRVFMEMPVEFMASYDDLGKIQHSAYMLEKGSYRFYIGNSVRNTVKADFEYIVPEDVITEQLTRRAAPSKLEKRMLSDGSFESMPSFESCTERTAPMASDASAPAEKAMLIDVFEGKLTLDEFMKQLTDDEVIGLLYGQPNTGVADTSGMGNLEKYGIPNVMTADGPAGLRIVPDRGVTTTAFPCATLLACSWDPELIYRIGVAGAKEAKENNIGIWLTPAMNIHRNPLCGRNFEYFSEDPLITGKMAAAKVRGIQSQHIAASAKHLCANNKEVDRYESDSIVSERALREIYLKGFEICVKESQPWTVMSSYNLINGTRASENYDIITGILRDEWDFKGMVTTDWVNHADETKEILAGNDIKMPFGFHDSVRESLNEGRLTRADLEVCAKRLLEMIMKL
;
A
#
# COMPACT_ATOMS: atom_id res chain seq x y z
N MET A 1 -15.64 14.14 -33.28
CA MET A 1 -15.89 13.56 -31.94
C MET A 1 -15.35 14.54 -30.92
N GLU A 2 -16.14 14.98 -29.95
CA GLU A 2 -15.64 15.83 -28.85
C GLU A 2 -14.81 14.95 -27.90
N LYS A 3 -13.50 15.18 -27.78
CA LYS A 3 -12.57 14.31 -27.00
C LYS A 3 -13.06 13.99 -25.59
N TRP A 4 -13.64 14.99 -24.91
CA TRP A 4 -14.11 14.88 -23.53
C TRP A 4 -15.63 14.75 -23.40
N ALA A 5 -16.35 14.42 -24.49
CA ALA A 5 -17.80 14.24 -24.43
C ALA A 5 -18.24 13.25 -23.35
N ARG A 6 -17.43 12.23 -23.03
CA ARG A 6 -17.78 11.26 -21.98
C ARG A 6 -18.10 11.96 -20.65
N PHE A 7 -17.31 12.96 -20.26
CA PHE A 7 -17.47 13.67 -18.99
C PHE A 7 -18.72 14.56 -18.92
N ARG A 8 -19.41 14.76 -20.04
CA ARG A 8 -20.66 15.55 -20.10
C ARG A 8 -21.93 14.72 -19.85
N PHE A 9 -21.84 13.39 -19.88
CA PHE A 9 -23.00 12.50 -19.79
C PHE A 9 -22.83 11.44 -18.70
N THR A 10 -23.93 11.02 -18.08
CA THR A 10 -23.92 9.94 -17.07
C THR A 10 -25.08 8.97 -17.31
N PRO A 11 -24.87 7.63 -17.33
CA PRO A 11 -23.62 6.86 -17.43
C PRO A 11 -23.12 6.65 -18.89
N CYS A 12 -21.85 6.25 -19.06
CA CYS A 12 -21.34 5.81 -20.37
C CYS A 12 -22.07 4.52 -20.83
N LEU A 13 -22.12 4.29 -22.15
CA LEU A 13 -22.62 3.02 -22.69
C LEU A 13 -21.75 1.85 -22.17
N PRO A 14 -22.34 0.67 -21.91
CA PRO A 14 -21.57 -0.50 -21.50
C PRO A 14 -20.39 -0.77 -22.44
N MET A 15 -19.22 -1.03 -21.87
CA MET A 15 -17.95 -1.09 -22.61
C MET A 15 -17.52 -2.50 -23.02
N GLY A 16 -18.22 -3.55 -22.58
CA GLY A 16 -17.88 -4.94 -22.90
C GLY A 16 -18.14 -5.29 -24.37
N ALA A 17 -17.45 -6.34 -24.86
CA ALA A 17 -17.50 -6.77 -26.26
C ALA A 17 -18.92 -7.09 -26.81
N ASP A 18 -19.89 -7.33 -25.92
CA ASP A 18 -21.30 -7.63 -26.25
C ASP A 18 -22.27 -6.51 -25.81
N GLY A 19 -21.79 -5.31 -25.48
CA GLY A 19 -22.60 -4.27 -24.84
C GLY A 19 -23.00 -4.62 -23.41
N LYS A 20 -22.26 -5.51 -22.74
CA LYS A 20 -22.39 -5.81 -21.31
C LYS A 20 -21.52 -4.86 -20.49
N ARG A 21 -21.92 -4.66 -19.23
CA ARG A 21 -21.11 -3.90 -18.26
C ARG A 21 -19.85 -4.67 -17.92
N ILE A 22 -18.73 -3.96 -17.84
CA ILE A 22 -17.46 -4.50 -17.34
C ILE A 22 -17.27 -4.25 -15.84
N THR A 23 -17.97 -3.26 -15.30
CA THR A 23 -18.05 -2.98 -13.87
C THR A 23 -18.59 -4.20 -13.12
N GLY A 24 -17.80 -4.76 -12.18
CA GLY A 24 -18.19 -5.95 -11.43
C GLY A 24 -18.30 -7.21 -12.30
N SER A 25 -17.58 -7.27 -13.43
CA SER A 25 -17.66 -8.41 -14.35
C SER A 25 -17.04 -9.68 -13.75
N ALA A 26 -17.46 -10.84 -14.28
CA ALA A 26 -16.93 -12.14 -13.85
C ALA A 26 -15.40 -12.24 -14.01
N GLU A 27 -14.82 -11.58 -15.02
CA GLU A 27 -13.37 -11.53 -15.24
C GLU A 27 -12.65 -10.77 -14.12
N HIS A 28 -13.18 -9.58 -13.74
CA HIS A 28 -12.60 -8.80 -12.64
C HIS A 28 -12.76 -9.51 -11.29
N ILE A 29 -13.90 -10.17 -11.06
CA ILE A 29 -14.15 -10.97 -9.86
C ILE A 29 -13.18 -12.16 -9.80
N ALA A 30 -12.95 -12.85 -10.92
CA ALA A 30 -11.98 -13.94 -10.99
C ALA A 30 -10.55 -13.45 -10.70
N LEU A 31 -10.18 -12.28 -11.22
CA LEU A 31 -8.90 -11.63 -10.91
C LEU A 31 -8.77 -11.29 -9.42
N SER A 32 -9.85 -10.84 -8.76
CA SER A 32 -9.85 -10.59 -7.31
C SER A 32 -9.55 -11.87 -6.51
N ARG A 33 -10.18 -12.99 -6.88
CA ARG A 33 -9.92 -14.32 -6.27
C ARG A 33 -8.48 -14.80 -6.52
N GLU A 34 -7.99 -14.68 -7.75
CA GLU A 34 -6.60 -15.00 -8.11
C GLU A 34 -5.63 -14.19 -7.24
N ALA A 35 -5.82 -12.87 -7.18
CA ALA A 35 -4.96 -11.98 -6.42
C ALA A 35 -4.98 -12.30 -4.92
N ALA A 36 -6.14 -12.65 -4.38
CA ALA A 36 -6.28 -13.11 -3.00
C ALA A 36 -5.41 -14.36 -2.76
N ALA A 37 -5.55 -15.40 -3.59
CA ALA A 37 -4.82 -16.64 -3.41
C ALA A 37 -3.29 -16.48 -3.60
N GLU A 38 -2.85 -15.60 -4.49
CA GLU A 38 -1.43 -15.32 -4.75
C GLU A 38 -0.71 -14.58 -3.62
N GLY A 39 -1.44 -13.82 -2.80
CA GLY A 39 -0.89 -13.01 -1.69
C GLY A 39 -1.10 -13.59 -0.29
N MET A 40 -1.96 -14.60 -0.11
CA MET A 40 -2.09 -15.27 1.19
C MET A 40 -0.81 -16.03 1.55
N VAL A 41 -0.42 -15.96 2.83
CA VAL A 41 0.86 -16.47 3.30
C VAL A 41 0.66 -17.65 4.24
N LEU A 42 1.19 -18.82 3.85
CA LEU A 42 1.26 -19.98 4.74
C LEU A 42 2.44 -19.79 5.69
N LEU A 43 2.17 -19.60 6.98
CA LEU A 43 3.18 -19.32 8.00
C LEU A 43 3.71 -20.59 8.67
N LYS A 44 2.83 -21.57 8.86
CA LYS A 44 3.13 -22.83 9.53
C LYS A 44 2.41 -23.96 8.82
N ASN A 45 3.06 -25.12 8.66
CA ASN A 45 2.43 -26.33 8.13
C ASN A 45 3.18 -27.60 8.54
N GLU A 46 3.13 -27.91 9.83
CA GLU A 46 3.75 -29.10 10.40
C GLU A 46 3.02 -30.38 9.97
N ASN A 47 3.78 -31.45 9.76
CA ASN A 47 3.29 -32.77 9.36
C ASN A 47 2.46 -32.80 8.05
N GLY A 48 2.49 -31.71 7.27
CA GLY A 48 1.73 -31.59 6.02
C GLY A 48 0.22 -31.70 6.21
N LEU A 49 -0.33 -31.09 7.27
CA LEU A 49 -1.79 -31.08 7.50
C LEU A 49 -2.54 -30.37 6.38
N LEU A 50 -1.98 -29.27 5.85
CA LEU A 50 -2.46 -28.64 4.62
C LEU A 50 -1.64 -29.11 3.40
N PRO A 51 -2.29 -29.27 2.22
CA PRO A 51 -3.73 -29.10 1.99
C PRO A 51 -4.58 -30.23 2.60
N LEU A 52 -5.84 -29.92 2.92
CA LEU A 52 -6.82 -30.89 3.40
C LEU A 52 -7.03 -32.00 2.37
N LYS A 53 -7.19 -33.23 2.86
CA LYS A 53 -7.39 -34.41 2.01
C LYS A 53 -8.85 -34.47 1.52
N GLY A 54 -9.04 -35.06 0.33
CA GLY A 54 -10.36 -35.29 -0.24
C GLY A 54 -11.30 -36.02 0.74
N GLY A 55 -12.48 -35.44 0.99
CA GLY A 55 -13.49 -35.96 1.91
C GLY A 55 -13.15 -35.79 3.39
N GLN A 56 -12.09 -35.05 3.74
CA GLN A 56 -11.74 -34.79 5.13
C GLN A 56 -12.83 -33.95 5.80
N ARG A 57 -13.29 -34.44 6.95
CA ARG A 57 -14.24 -33.74 7.81
C ARG A 57 -13.53 -32.64 8.59
N ILE A 58 -14.13 -31.46 8.65
CA ILE A 58 -13.61 -30.32 9.42
C ILE A 58 -14.70 -29.67 10.26
N ALA A 59 -14.29 -29.09 11.39
CA ALA A 59 -15.11 -28.22 12.22
C ALA A 59 -14.51 -26.81 12.21
N VAL A 60 -15.31 -25.80 11.87
CA VAL A 60 -14.86 -24.42 11.72
C VAL A 60 -15.33 -23.59 12.91
N PHE A 61 -14.39 -23.01 13.63
CA PHE A 61 -14.60 -22.19 14.82
C PHE A 61 -14.21 -20.74 14.55
N GLY A 62 -14.69 -19.83 15.39
CA GLY A 62 -14.46 -18.40 15.27
C GLY A 62 -15.51 -17.70 14.43
N LYS A 63 -15.85 -16.47 14.81
CA LYS A 63 -16.85 -15.63 14.14
C LYS A 63 -16.48 -15.32 12.69
N ALA A 64 -15.18 -15.26 12.37
CA ALA A 64 -14.68 -14.85 11.05
C ALA A 64 -15.14 -15.77 9.91
N GLN A 65 -15.59 -16.99 10.22
CA GLN A 65 -16.19 -17.86 9.23
C GLN A 65 -17.45 -17.25 8.57
N TYR A 66 -18.16 -16.39 9.30
CA TYR A 66 -19.36 -15.67 8.87
C TYR A 66 -19.14 -14.13 8.84
N ASP A 67 -18.55 -13.57 9.90
CA ASP A 67 -18.15 -12.16 10.05
C ASP A 67 -16.83 -11.86 9.31
N TYR A 68 -16.75 -12.30 8.06
CA TYR A 68 -15.58 -12.13 7.19
C TYR A 68 -15.39 -10.66 6.81
N VAL A 69 -14.17 -10.16 6.97
CA VAL A 69 -13.76 -8.80 6.61
C VAL A 69 -13.12 -8.80 5.23
N LYS A 70 -13.81 -8.22 4.24
CA LYS A 70 -13.34 -8.16 2.85
C LYS A 70 -12.19 -7.15 2.64
N GLY A 71 -12.11 -6.14 3.51
CA GLY A 71 -11.21 -4.98 3.43
C GLY A 71 -11.47 -4.04 4.62
N GLY A 72 -10.56 -3.10 4.87
CA GLY A 72 -10.71 -2.08 5.91
C GLY A 72 -11.77 -1.03 5.59
N GLY A 73 -11.97 -0.10 6.54
CA GLY A 73 -12.99 0.95 6.48
C GLY A 73 -12.53 2.25 5.83
N GLY A 74 -13.39 3.27 5.89
CA GLY A 74 -13.09 4.63 5.42
C GLY A 74 -13.17 4.76 3.90
N SER A 75 -12.31 5.60 3.33
CA SER A 75 -12.18 5.80 1.87
C SER A 75 -11.79 4.52 1.12
N GLY A 76 -11.15 3.55 1.78
CA GLY A 76 -10.77 2.28 1.16
C GLY A 76 -11.90 1.27 0.92
N ASP A 77 -13.13 1.55 1.36
CA ASP A 77 -14.27 0.63 1.25
C ASP A 77 -14.85 0.56 -0.19
N VAL A 78 -15.51 -0.54 -0.52
CA VAL A 78 -16.05 -0.82 -1.86
C VAL A 78 -17.46 -1.40 -1.77
N THR A 79 -18.40 -0.78 -2.49
CA THR A 79 -19.77 -1.28 -2.65
C THR A 79 -19.80 -2.42 -3.65
N VAL A 80 -20.14 -3.62 -3.19
CA VAL A 80 -20.10 -4.86 -3.99
C VAL A 80 -21.47 -5.51 -4.09
N SER A 81 -21.67 -6.33 -5.13
CA SER A 81 -22.91 -7.10 -5.34
C SER A 81 -23.09 -8.22 -4.31
N TYR A 82 -22.00 -8.77 -3.80
CA TYR A 82 -21.97 -9.78 -2.75
C TYR A 82 -20.57 -9.84 -2.13
N VAL A 83 -20.48 -10.52 -0.99
CA VAL A 83 -19.20 -10.92 -0.38
C VAL A 83 -19.31 -12.41 -0.07
N ARG A 84 -18.33 -13.19 -0.50
CA ARG A 84 -18.23 -14.61 -0.15
C ARG A 84 -17.39 -14.75 1.12
N ASN A 85 -18.04 -15.13 2.22
CA ASN A 85 -17.33 -15.40 3.48
C ASN A 85 -16.61 -16.76 3.43
N ILE A 86 -15.85 -17.09 4.49
CA ILE A 86 -15.05 -18.32 4.54
C ILE A 86 -15.96 -19.56 4.49
N TYR A 87 -17.08 -19.56 5.23
CA TYR A 87 -18.00 -20.68 5.23
C TYR A 87 -18.60 -20.93 3.84
N ASP A 88 -19.03 -19.88 3.13
CA ASP A 88 -19.55 -19.96 1.77
C ASP A 88 -18.52 -20.57 0.81
N GLY A 89 -17.25 -20.16 0.94
CA GLY A 89 -16.13 -20.74 0.18
C GLY A 89 -15.95 -22.24 0.46
N LEU A 90 -15.93 -22.63 1.74
CA LEU A 90 -15.82 -24.03 2.15
C LEU A 90 -17.01 -24.88 1.69
N LYS A 91 -18.22 -24.32 1.66
CA LYS A 91 -19.41 -25.03 1.15
C LYS A 91 -19.37 -25.28 -0.34
N ILE A 92 -18.74 -24.39 -1.12
CA ILE A 92 -18.45 -24.67 -2.54
C ILE A 92 -17.51 -25.87 -2.64
N LYS A 93 -16.45 -25.92 -1.82
CA LYS A 93 -15.51 -27.06 -1.79
C LYS A 93 -16.13 -28.36 -1.32
N GLU A 94 -17.06 -28.31 -0.37
CA GLU A 94 -17.85 -29.48 0.01
C GLU A 94 -18.75 -29.96 -1.13
N ALA A 95 -19.40 -29.05 -1.86
CA ALA A 95 -20.20 -29.42 -3.03
C ALA A 95 -19.35 -30.02 -4.17
N GLU A 96 -18.07 -29.65 -4.26
CA GLU A 96 -17.06 -30.27 -5.14
C GLU A 96 -16.54 -31.62 -4.60
N GLY A 97 -16.96 -32.07 -3.42
CA GLY A 97 -16.53 -33.32 -2.79
C GLY A 97 -15.13 -33.28 -2.17
N LYS A 98 -14.57 -32.08 -1.95
CA LYS A 98 -13.20 -31.89 -1.44
C LYS A 98 -13.11 -32.09 0.07
N ILE A 99 -14.12 -31.66 0.82
CA ILE A 99 -14.17 -31.69 2.27
C ILE A 99 -15.62 -31.92 2.73
N GLU A 100 -15.82 -32.16 4.02
CA GLU A 100 -17.14 -32.11 4.65
C GLU A 100 -17.08 -31.17 5.87
N VAL A 101 -18.02 -30.24 5.99
CA VAL A 101 -18.03 -29.21 7.04
C VAL A 101 -19.11 -29.49 8.07
N TYR A 102 -18.74 -29.48 9.35
CA TYR A 102 -19.70 -29.60 10.43
C TYR A 102 -20.64 -28.39 10.50
N ALA A 103 -21.88 -28.56 10.02
CA ALA A 103 -22.86 -27.48 9.90
C ALA A 103 -23.34 -26.90 11.24
N GLY A 104 -23.23 -27.63 12.36
CA GLY A 104 -23.77 -27.20 13.64
C GLY A 104 -23.13 -25.90 14.18
N LEU A 105 -21.88 -25.62 13.83
CA LEU A 105 -21.18 -24.40 14.27
C LEU A 105 -21.65 -23.15 13.52
N ILE A 106 -21.89 -23.25 12.20
CA ILE A 106 -22.26 -22.06 11.42
C ILE A 106 -23.62 -21.50 11.84
N ASP A 107 -24.59 -22.35 12.19
CA ASP A 107 -25.92 -21.89 12.55
C ASP A 107 -25.90 -21.11 13.88
N PHE A 108 -25.03 -21.53 14.81
CA PHE A 108 -24.73 -20.81 16.03
C PHE A 108 -24.08 -19.45 15.73
N TYR A 109 -22.96 -19.43 15.00
CA TYR A 109 -22.25 -18.18 14.68
C TYR A 109 -23.12 -17.21 13.90
N ARG A 110 -23.87 -17.68 12.89
CA ARG A 110 -24.80 -16.83 12.12
C ARG A 110 -25.79 -16.14 13.05
N THR A 111 -26.43 -16.90 13.93
CA THR A 111 -27.44 -16.39 14.87
C THR A 111 -26.86 -15.36 15.83
N GLU A 112 -25.70 -15.63 16.44
CA GLU A 112 -25.09 -14.72 17.41
C GLU A 112 -24.54 -13.44 16.76
N ILE A 113 -23.99 -13.54 15.55
CA ILE A 113 -23.48 -12.39 14.82
C ILE A 113 -24.62 -11.52 14.27
N GLU A 114 -25.71 -12.11 13.78
CA GLU A 114 -26.88 -11.34 13.33
C GLU A 114 -27.54 -10.55 14.47
N LYS A 115 -27.56 -11.09 15.69
CA LYS A 115 -27.99 -10.33 16.88
C LYS A 115 -27.11 -9.10 17.11
N GLN A 116 -25.79 -9.27 17.05
CA GLN A 116 -24.85 -8.16 17.23
C GLN A 116 -24.99 -7.09 16.13
N TYR A 117 -25.25 -7.50 14.89
CA TYR A 117 -25.57 -6.56 13.81
C TYR A 117 -26.87 -5.81 14.05
N ALA A 118 -27.92 -6.49 14.54
CA ALA A 118 -29.16 -5.84 14.94
C ALA A 118 -28.97 -4.85 16.09
N ASP A 119 -27.99 -5.10 16.96
CA ASP A 119 -27.54 -4.19 18.03
C ASP A 119 -26.59 -3.08 17.54
N GLY A 120 -26.38 -2.96 16.22
CA GLY A 120 -25.62 -1.88 15.59
C GLY A 120 -24.11 -2.11 15.49
N LYS A 121 -23.61 -3.32 15.79
CA LYS A 121 -22.21 -3.66 15.52
C LYS A 121 -21.95 -3.73 14.02
N TYR A 122 -20.79 -3.21 13.61
CA TYR A 122 -20.33 -3.31 12.23
C TYR A 122 -19.55 -4.62 12.01
N LYS A 123 -19.51 -5.07 10.74
CA LYS A 123 -18.77 -6.26 10.30
C LYS A 123 -17.29 -6.19 10.70
N GLY A 124 -16.76 -7.27 11.25
CA GLY A 124 -15.41 -7.37 11.81
C GLY A 124 -15.25 -6.80 13.23
N LEU A 125 -16.17 -5.94 13.68
CA LEU A 125 -16.18 -5.32 15.03
C LEU A 125 -17.14 -6.01 16.02
N THR A 126 -17.65 -7.19 15.67
CA THR A 126 -18.43 -8.04 16.58
C THR A 126 -17.53 -8.70 17.62
N SER A 127 -18.10 -9.14 18.73
CA SER A 127 -17.42 -9.94 19.75
C SER A 127 -17.53 -11.43 19.42
N GLU A 128 -16.49 -12.20 19.74
CA GLU A 128 -16.54 -13.66 19.68
C GLU A 128 -17.58 -14.18 20.69
N PRO A 129 -18.63 -14.90 20.25
CA PRO A 129 -19.65 -15.45 21.14
C PRO A 129 -19.10 -16.61 21.98
N GLU A 130 -19.62 -16.77 23.20
CA GLU A 130 -19.25 -17.89 24.08
C GLU A 130 -19.77 -19.22 23.50
N LEU A 131 -18.84 -20.13 23.19
CA LEU A 131 -19.18 -21.40 22.55
C LEU A 131 -19.82 -22.39 23.55
N PRO A 132 -21.03 -22.90 23.28
CA PRO A 132 -21.64 -23.92 24.10
C PRO A 132 -20.82 -25.22 24.10
N SER A 133 -20.55 -25.78 25.29
CA SER A 133 -19.78 -27.02 25.44
C SER A 133 -20.35 -28.19 24.65
N GLU A 134 -21.69 -28.30 24.56
CA GLU A 134 -22.33 -29.35 23.77
C GLU A 134 -22.04 -29.24 22.27
N LEU A 135 -21.95 -28.03 21.72
CA LEU A 135 -21.59 -27.83 20.30
C LEU A 135 -20.13 -28.22 20.05
N LEU A 136 -19.25 -27.87 20.99
CA LEU A 136 -17.84 -28.25 20.95
C LEU A 136 -17.66 -29.78 20.99
N ASP A 137 -18.36 -30.47 21.89
CA ASP A 137 -18.30 -31.92 22.03
C ASP A 137 -18.86 -32.64 20.80
N ARG A 138 -19.96 -32.13 20.21
CA ARG A 138 -20.52 -32.66 18.96
C ARG A 138 -19.58 -32.45 17.77
N ALA A 139 -18.91 -31.30 17.69
CA ALA A 139 -17.91 -31.03 16.67
C ALA A 139 -16.70 -31.97 16.79
N ALA A 140 -16.23 -32.21 18.01
CA ALA A 140 -15.13 -33.15 18.28
C ALA A 140 -15.53 -34.61 18.00
N ALA A 141 -16.80 -34.98 18.21
CA ALA A 141 -17.31 -36.29 17.81
C ALA A 141 -17.43 -36.46 16.28
N TYR A 142 -17.53 -35.35 15.53
CA TYR A 142 -17.63 -35.36 14.07
C TYR A 142 -16.25 -35.47 13.38
N THR A 143 -15.21 -34.84 13.94
CA THR A 143 -13.85 -34.83 13.37
C THR A 143 -12.76 -34.50 14.40
N ASP A 144 -11.54 -34.96 14.13
CA ASP A 144 -10.32 -34.55 14.84
C ASP A 144 -9.68 -33.26 14.28
N THR A 145 -10.21 -32.69 13.19
CA THR A 145 -9.65 -31.52 12.49
C THR A 145 -10.47 -30.26 12.72
N ALA A 146 -9.88 -29.26 13.36
CA ALA A 146 -10.47 -27.95 13.60
C ALA A 146 -9.79 -26.86 12.75
N VAL A 147 -10.60 -25.93 12.26
CA VAL A 147 -10.16 -24.68 11.63
C VAL A 147 -10.61 -23.53 12.52
N ILE A 148 -9.67 -22.84 13.16
CA ILE A 148 -9.91 -21.63 13.94
C ILE A 148 -9.82 -20.43 12.99
N THR A 149 -10.83 -19.58 12.98
CA THR A 149 -10.88 -18.38 12.15
C THR A 149 -10.91 -17.12 13.03
N ILE A 150 -9.99 -16.18 12.81
CA ILE A 150 -9.92 -14.90 13.54
C ILE A 150 -10.01 -13.76 12.53
N CYS A 151 -10.79 -12.71 12.82
CA CYS A 151 -10.86 -11.52 11.96
C CYS A 151 -10.56 -10.24 12.73
N ARG A 152 -10.01 -9.25 12.01
CA ARG A 152 -9.78 -7.89 12.51
C ARG A 152 -10.23 -6.86 11.48
N PHE A 153 -10.80 -5.78 11.97
CA PHE A 153 -11.18 -4.63 11.17
C PHE A 153 -10.41 -3.41 11.66
N SER A 154 -9.84 -2.67 10.71
CA SER A 154 -9.20 -1.38 10.93
C SER A 154 -9.62 -0.42 9.82
N GLY A 155 -9.36 0.87 9.99
CA GLY A 155 -9.83 1.87 9.06
C GLY A 155 -9.28 3.25 9.35
N GLU A 156 -9.81 4.18 8.57
CA GLU A 156 -9.46 5.59 8.59
C GLU A 156 -9.92 6.30 9.87
N GLY A 157 -9.06 7.13 10.47
CA GLY A 157 -9.38 8.01 11.59
C GLY A 157 -9.18 7.44 13.00
N TRP A 158 -8.70 6.20 13.14
CA TRP A 158 -8.24 5.66 14.42
C TRP A 158 -7.09 4.68 14.23
N ASP A 159 -6.18 4.62 15.21
CA ASP A 159 -5.14 3.58 15.25
C ASP A 159 -5.64 2.35 16.02
N ARG A 160 -5.01 1.22 15.70
CA ARG A 160 -5.25 -0.06 16.36
C ARG A 160 -4.68 -0.06 17.78
N LYS A 161 -5.17 -0.98 18.59
CA LYS A 161 -4.72 -1.18 19.98
C LYS A 161 -3.70 -2.31 20.08
N GLY A 162 -2.80 -2.16 21.04
CA GLY A 162 -1.71 -3.09 21.35
C GLY A 162 -1.72 -3.49 22.82
N GLU A 163 -2.90 -3.73 23.41
CA GLU A 163 -3.07 -4.11 24.81
C GLU A 163 -3.52 -5.59 24.93
N PRO A 164 -2.94 -6.40 25.83
CA PRO A 164 -3.38 -7.78 26.00
C PRO A 164 -4.89 -7.88 26.27
N GLY A 165 -5.59 -8.75 25.53
CA GLY A 165 -7.04 -8.94 25.68
C GLY A 165 -7.91 -7.94 24.90
N ASP A 166 -7.33 -7.05 24.11
CA ASP A 166 -8.05 -5.97 23.40
C ASP A 166 -8.95 -6.45 22.25
N GLY A 167 -8.65 -7.61 21.65
CA GLY A 167 -9.33 -8.08 20.44
C GLY A 167 -8.89 -7.34 19.18
N ASP A 168 -7.71 -6.72 19.18
CA ASP A 168 -7.13 -5.99 18.05
C ASP A 168 -5.76 -6.55 17.65
N PHE A 169 -4.64 -6.04 18.17
CA PHE A 169 -3.36 -6.70 17.95
C PHE A 169 -3.33 -8.06 18.65
N TYR A 170 -3.83 -8.13 19.88
CA TYR A 170 -3.91 -9.37 20.65
C TYR A 170 -5.28 -10.04 20.47
N LEU A 171 -5.37 -11.32 20.89
CA LEU A 171 -6.66 -11.98 21.06
C LEU A 171 -7.47 -11.28 22.16
N SER A 172 -8.78 -11.21 21.97
CA SER A 172 -9.69 -10.87 23.06
C SER A 172 -9.80 -12.04 24.05
N ALA A 173 -10.24 -11.75 25.27
CA ALA A 173 -10.46 -12.80 26.27
C ALA A 173 -11.47 -13.87 25.81
N ALA A 174 -12.43 -13.53 24.94
CA ALA A 174 -13.39 -14.48 24.38
C ALA A 174 -12.77 -15.39 23.31
N GLU A 175 -11.94 -14.83 22.44
CA GLU A 175 -11.18 -15.60 21.45
C GLU A 175 -10.16 -16.53 22.12
N GLU A 176 -9.48 -16.06 23.17
CA GLU A 176 -8.55 -16.89 23.93
C GLU A 176 -9.26 -18.10 24.56
N ARG A 177 -10.47 -17.92 25.12
CA ARG A 177 -11.28 -19.04 25.61
C ARG A 177 -11.62 -20.03 24.50
N MET A 178 -12.11 -19.54 23.35
CA MET A 178 -12.43 -20.39 22.20
C MET A 178 -11.20 -21.16 21.69
N VAL A 179 -10.04 -20.50 21.59
CA VAL A 179 -8.77 -21.12 21.19
C VAL A 179 -8.38 -22.22 22.18
N ASN A 180 -8.45 -21.96 23.49
CA ASN A 180 -8.12 -22.94 24.53
C ASN A 180 -9.09 -24.15 24.51
N ASP A 181 -10.37 -23.90 24.27
CA ASP A 181 -11.37 -24.95 24.14
C ASP A 181 -11.11 -25.83 22.92
N VAL A 182 -10.82 -25.25 21.75
CA VAL A 182 -10.45 -26.02 20.55
C VAL A 182 -9.16 -26.79 20.78
N LEU A 183 -8.13 -26.15 21.34
CA LEU A 183 -6.88 -26.80 21.71
C LEU A 183 -7.20 -28.03 22.57
N SER A 184 -7.93 -27.92 23.67
CA SER A 184 -8.17 -29.07 24.55
C SER A 184 -8.93 -30.27 23.93
N ARG A 185 -9.66 -30.11 22.82
CA ARG A 185 -10.45 -31.19 22.18
C ARG A 185 -9.87 -31.74 20.88
N PHE A 186 -9.18 -30.92 20.09
CA PHE A 186 -8.77 -31.30 18.73
C PHE A 186 -7.29 -31.62 18.63
N LYS A 187 -6.95 -32.46 17.63
CA LYS A 187 -5.57 -32.89 17.38
C LYS A 187 -4.95 -32.16 16.19
N ASN A 188 -5.72 -31.98 15.13
CA ASN A 188 -5.27 -31.32 13.90
C ASN A 188 -5.87 -29.93 13.87
N ILE A 189 -5.07 -28.89 14.13
CA ILE A 189 -5.57 -27.53 14.27
C ILE A 189 -4.94 -26.64 13.20
N ILE A 190 -5.82 -26.01 12.42
CA ILE A 190 -5.49 -25.02 11.41
C ILE A 190 -5.98 -23.67 11.92
N VAL A 191 -5.17 -22.63 11.79
CA VAL A 191 -5.56 -21.25 12.06
C VAL A 191 -5.62 -20.47 10.76
N VAL A 192 -6.68 -19.70 10.57
CA VAL A 192 -6.86 -18.75 9.46
C VAL A 192 -7.06 -17.35 10.02
N ILE A 193 -6.17 -16.42 9.69
CA ILE A 193 -6.23 -15.03 10.16
C ILE A 193 -6.70 -14.11 9.02
N ASN A 194 -7.84 -13.46 9.21
CA ASN A 194 -8.44 -12.48 8.30
C ASN A 194 -8.29 -11.05 8.87
N ALA A 195 -7.11 -10.45 8.69
CA ALA A 195 -6.77 -9.15 9.25
C ALA A 195 -6.12 -8.23 8.20
N GLY A 196 -6.30 -6.92 8.33
CA GLY A 196 -5.72 -5.94 7.42
C GLY A 196 -4.27 -5.55 7.74
N ALA A 197 -3.75 -5.94 8.90
CA ALA A 197 -2.42 -5.59 9.37
C ALA A 197 -1.94 -6.65 10.37
N GLN A 198 -0.65 -6.64 10.72
CA GLN A 198 -0.03 -7.65 11.58
C GLN A 198 -0.78 -7.80 12.91
N THR A 199 -0.96 -9.04 13.36
CA THR A 199 -1.52 -9.37 14.68
C THR A 199 -0.46 -10.10 15.49
N ASP A 200 -0.69 -10.23 16.79
CA ASP A 200 0.12 -11.09 17.64
C ASP A 200 0.25 -12.48 17.01
N SER A 201 1.50 -12.91 16.86
CA SER A 201 1.85 -14.19 16.25
C SER A 201 2.29 -15.22 17.26
N GLU A 202 2.55 -14.81 18.50
CA GLU A 202 3.16 -15.65 19.51
C GLU A 202 2.27 -16.86 19.84
N TRP A 203 0.97 -16.63 20.04
CA TRP A 203 0.03 -17.68 20.48
C TRP A 203 -0.12 -18.87 19.51
N TYR A 204 0.19 -18.69 18.23
CA TYR A 204 0.22 -19.78 17.24
C TYR A 204 1.63 -20.18 16.80
N HIS A 205 2.61 -19.28 16.89
CA HIS A 205 4.00 -19.59 16.56
C HIS A 205 4.61 -20.57 17.57
N SER A 206 4.52 -20.28 18.87
CA SER A 206 5.13 -21.07 19.94
C SER A 206 4.29 -22.26 20.42
N ASN A 207 3.17 -22.55 19.75
CA ASN A 207 2.25 -23.61 20.13
C ASN A 207 2.30 -24.80 19.14
N ASP A 208 2.95 -25.88 19.55
CA ASP A 208 3.12 -27.12 18.76
C ASP A 208 1.81 -27.86 18.48
N ARG A 209 0.71 -27.51 19.17
CA ARG A 209 -0.61 -28.10 18.89
C ARG A 209 -1.29 -27.49 17.68
N ILE A 210 -0.88 -26.29 17.27
CA ILE A 210 -1.35 -25.63 16.06
C ILE A 210 -0.43 -26.06 14.92
N SER A 211 -0.94 -26.94 14.06
CA SER A 211 -0.13 -27.55 13.00
C SER A 211 0.00 -26.65 11.78
N SER A 212 -1.03 -25.88 11.44
CA SER A 212 -1.00 -25.02 10.25
C SER A 212 -1.56 -23.63 10.52
N VAL A 213 -0.97 -22.62 9.89
CA VAL A 213 -1.40 -21.22 9.99
C VAL A 213 -1.38 -20.60 8.60
N LEU A 214 -2.55 -20.16 8.14
CA LEU A 214 -2.71 -19.36 6.93
C LEU A 214 -3.03 -17.91 7.33
N TYR A 215 -2.11 -16.99 7.07
CA TYR A 215 -2.40 -15.57 7.18
C TYR A 215 -3.10 -15.12 5.90
N ALA A 216 -4.43 -15.04 5.96
CA ALA A 216 -5.28 -14.85 4.80
C ALA A 216 -5.50 -13.37 4.44
N TRP A 217 -5.09 -12.45 5.31
CA TRP A 217 -5.31 -11.01 5.19
C TRP A 217 -6.79 -10.67 4.91
N GLN A 218 -7.07 -9.60 4.16
CA GLN A 218 -8.41 -9.24 3.68
C GLN A 218 -8.47 -9.38 2.16
N GLY A 219 -9.09 -10.45 1.68
CA GLY A 219 -8.99 -10.92 0.29
C GLY A 219 -10.06 -10.37 -0.67
N GLY A 220 -10.72 -9.26 -0.36
CA GLY A 220 -11.78 -8.70 -1.22
C GLY A 220 -13.04 -9.55 -1.23
N MET A 221 -13.88 -9.37 -2.26
CA MET A 221 -15.22 -9.99 -2.33
C MET A 221 -15.22 -11.52 -2.49
N GLU A 222 -14.11 -12.10 -2.95
CA GLU A 222 -13.93 -13.54 -3.17
C GLU A 222 -12.92 -14.18 -2.20
N GLY A 223 -12.41 -13.44 -1.23
CA GLY A 223 -11.34 -13.93 -0.35
C GLY A 223 -11.73 -15.18 0.46
N GLY A 224 -12.99 -15.35 0.84
CA GLY A 224 -13.46 -16.57 1.49
C GLY A 224 -13.32 -17.84 0.64
N LEU A 225 -13.50 -17.73 -0.68
CA LEU A 225 -13.30 -18.84 -1.60
C LEU A 225 -11.81 -19.05 -1.93
N ALA A 226 -11.01 -17.98 -2.02
CA ALA A 226 -9.56 -18.10 -2.13
C ALA A 226 -8.93 -18.80 -0.91
N ILE A 227 -9.42 -18.51 0.30
CA ILE A 227 -9.05 -19.27 1.52
C ILE A 227 -9.36 -20.75 1.32
N ALA A 228 -10.57 -21.08 0.88
CA ALA A 228 -10.99 -22.47 0.68
C ALA A 228 -10.18 -23.18 -0.44
N ASP A 229 -9.79 -22.48 -1.50
CA ASP A 229 -8.92 -22.99 -2.56
C ASP A 229 -7.56 -23.43 -2.01
N ILE A 230 -6.95 -22.60 -1.15
CA ILE A 230 -5.68 -22.93 -0.51
C ILE A 230 -5.86 -24.08 0.46
N LEU A 231 -6.87 -24.03 1.34
CA LEU A 231 -7.11 -25.09 2.32
C LEU A 231 -7.33 -26.45 1.66
N CYS A 232 -7.98 -26.50 0.49
CA CYS A 232 -8.26 -27.74 -0.24
C CYS A 232 -7.18 -28.11 -1.29
N GLY A 233 -6.13 -27.31 -1.44
CA GLY A 233 -5.02 -27.58 -2.37
C GLY A 233 -5.34 -27.34 -3.84
N ASP A 234 -6.43 -26.64 -4.16
CA ASP A 234 -6.72 -26.20 -5.52
C ASP A 234 -5.75 -25.09 -5.97
N VAL A 235 -5.25 -24.32 -5.01
CA VAL A 235 -4.14 -23.39 -5.18
C VAL A 235 -3.05 -23.71 -4.16
N ASN A 236 -1.81 -23.78 -4.63
CA ASN A 236 -0.64 -23.88 -3.77
C ASN A 236 -0.23 -22.46 -3.30
N PRO A 237 -0.18 -22.17 -1.98
CA PRO A 237 0.19 -20.85 -1.49
C PRO A 237 1.59 -20.47 -1.94
N SER A 238 1.75 -19.22 -2.34
CA SER A 238 3.02 -18.66 -2.82
C SER A 238 3.27 -17.23 -2.35
N GLY A 239 2.41 -16.70 -1.46
CA GLY A 239 2.62 -15.40 -0.85
C GLY A 239 3.82 -15.41 0.10
N LYS A 240 4.49 -14.26 0.21
CA LYS A 240 5.61 -13.99 1.12
C LYS A 240 5.30 -12.74 1.92
N LEU A 241 5.58 -12.72 3.22
CA LEU A 241 5.34 -11.57 4.08
C LEU A 241 6.02 -10.31 3.53
N ALA A 242 5.26 -9.22 3.41
CA ALA A 242 5.76 -7.89 3.10
C ALA A 242 6.15 -7.09 4.36
N ASP A 243 6.00 -7.69 5.55
CA ASP A 243 6.35 -7.09 6.84
C ASP A 243 6.95 -8.13 7.79
N THR A 244 7.74 -7.68 8.75
CA THR A 244 8.28 -8.54 9.81
C THR A 244 7.24 -8.77 10.90
N PHE A 245 7.06 -10.02 11.33
CA PHE A 245 6.22 -10.37 12.48
C PHE A 245 7.12 -10.61 13.71
N ALA A 246 7.17 -9.62 14.58
CA ALA A 246 7.91 -9.71 15.85
C ALA A 246 7.19 -10.63 16.87
N LYS A 247 7.94 -11.05 17.89
CA LYS A 247 7.44 -11.82 19.04
C LYS A 247 6.39 -11.07 19.84
N ARG A 248 6.62 -9.78 20.08
CA ARG A 248 5.71 -8.91 20.85
C ARG A 248 5.61 -7.55 20.20
N PHE A 249 4.52 -6.84 20.48
CA PHE A 249 4.36 -5.45 20.02
C PHE A 249 5.49 -4.53 20.49
N SER A 250 5.98 -4.70 21.73
CA SER A 250 7.07 -3.90 22.29
C SER A 250 8.43 -4.14 21.63
N ASP A 251 8.57 -5.17 20.79
CA ASP A 251 9.84 -5.47 20.14
C ASP A 251 10.03 -4.65 18.84
N TYR A 252 8.98 -4.04 18.30
CA TYR A 252 9.07 -3.13 17.15
C TYR A 252 9.77 -1.82 17.54
N PRO A 253 10.68 -1.29 16.70
CA PRO A 253 11.51 -0.13 17.05
C PRO A 253 10.70 1.17 17.20
N SER A 254 9.56 1.27 16.52
CA SER A 254 8.67 2.43 16.59
C SER A 254 7.69 2.38 17.77
N SER A 255 7.57 1.24 18.47
CA SER A 255 6.52 0.99 19.49
C SER A 255 6.53 2.01 20.64
N GLU A 256 7.72 2.41 21.12
CA GLU A 256 7.87 3.38 22.21
C GLU A 256 7.36 4.78 21.80
N SER A 257 7.69 5.23 20.59
CA SER A 257 7.34 6.58 20.10
C SER A 257 5.94 6.71 19.50
N PHE A 258 5.30 5.60 19.12
CA PHE A 258 4.07 5.62 18.31
C PHE A 258 2.86 6.21 19.06
N ASN A 259 2.79 5.94 20.36
CA ASN A 259 1.73 6.42 21.25
C ASN A 259 2.25 7.41 22.31
N GLU A 260 3.43 8.00 22.09
CA GLU A 260 4.01 9.00 23.00
C GLU A 260 3.14 10.28 23.05
N SER A 261 2.55 10.66 21.92
CA SER A 261 1.63 11.80 21.81
C SER A 261 0.62 11.58 20.68
N ASP A 262 -0.55 12.22 20.82
CA ASP A 262 -1.49 12.35 19.71
C ASP A 262 -1.01 13.43 18.72
N ASN A 263 -0.40 14.50 19.23
CA ASN A 263 0.01 15.68 18.44
C ASN A 263 1.30 15.48 17.62
N TYR A 264 2.08 14.42 17.88
CA TYR A 264 3.30 14.17 17.13
C TYR A 264 3.76 12.71 17.26
N VAL A 265 4.59 12.30 16.30
CA VAL A 265 5.35 11.05 16.34
C VAL A 265 6.80 11.32 15.96
N LYS A 266 7.73 10.84 16.79
CA LYS A 266 9.17 11.00 16.58
C LYS A 266 9.79 9.74 16.03
N TYR A 267 10.43 9.87 14.87
CA TYR A 267 10.94 8.72 14.12
C TYR A 267 12.36 8.41 14.57
N TYR A 268 12.51 8.08 15.86
CA TYR A 268 13.82 7.83 16.47
C TYR A 268 14.52 6.61 15.89
N GLU A 269 13.78 5.65 15.36
CA GLU A 269 14.31 4.47 14.67
C GLU A 269 15.00 4.81 13.33
N ASP A 270 14.77 6.01 12.79
CA ASP A 270 15.41 6.49 11.56
C ASP A 270 15.22 5.51 10.39
N ILE A 271 16.29 5.13 9.68
CA ILE A 271 16.24 4.13 8.62
C ILE A 271 16.00 2.69 9.10
N TYR A 272 16.05 2.42 10.41
CA TYR A 272 15.89 1.08 10.98
C TYR A 272 14.40 0.77 11.21
N VAL A 273 13.61 0.78 10.13
CA VAL A 273 12.20 0.39 10.12
C VAL A 273 12.07 -1.08 9.73
N GLY A 274 11.25 -1.84 10.47
CA GLY A 274 10.96 -3.24 10.14
C GLY A 274 12.21 -4.12 10.16
N TYR A 275 12.39 -4.95 9.13
CA TYR A 275 13.54 -5.85 9.00
C TYR A 275 14.90 -5.13 9.03
N ARG A 276 14.97 -3.85 8.61
CA ARG A 276 16.21 -3.07 8.72
C ARG A 276 16.68 -2.95 10.17
N TYR A 277 15.76 -2.92 11.14
CA TYR A 277 16.10 -3.00 12.56
C TYR A 277 16.40 -4.43 13.01
N PHE A 278 15.48 -5.35 12.76
CA PHE A 278 15.57 -6.72 13.30
C PHE A 278 16.78 -7.48 12.78
N GLU A 279 17.20 -7.27 11.54
CA GLU A 279 18.35 -7.96 10.96
C GLU A 279 19.69 -7.28 11.31
N THR A 280 19.66 -6.07 11.90
CA THR A 280 20.86 -5.25 12.15
C THR A 280 21.23 -5.18 13.61
N VAL A 281 20.26 -4.88 14.48
CA VAL A 281 20.52 -4.70 15.92
C VAL A 281 20.61 -6.07 16.57
N SER A 282 21.76 -6.37 17.17
CA SER A 282 22.09 -7.71 17.70
C SER A 282 21.02 -8.26 18.63
N ASP A 283 20.52 -7.42 19.53
CA ASP A 283 19.56 -7.83 20.56
C ASP A 283 18.12 -7.96 20.02
N ALA A 284 17.87 -7.52 18.78
CA ALA A 284 16.58 -7.58 18.12
C ALA A 284 16.40 -8.83 17.23
N TYR A 285 17.50 -9.42 16.74
CA TYR A 285 17.46 -10.52 15.77
C TYR A 285 16.59 -11.70 16.21
N ASP A 286 16.72 -12.16 17.45
CA ASP A 286 15.95 -13.28 17.98
C ASP A 286 14.52 -12.90 18.43
N ARG A 287 14.08 -11.66 18.20
CA ARG A 287 12.74 -11.17 18.55
C ARG A 287 11.72 -11.26 17.40
N VAL A 288 12.01 -12.07 16.39
CA VAL A 288 11.18 -12.26 15.20
C VAL A 288 10.62 -13.68 15.18
N ASN A 289 9.31 -13.80 14.96
CA ASN A 289 8.62 -15.08 14.75
C ASN A 289 8.59 -15.45 13.26
N TYR A 290 8.26 -14.49 12.40
CA TYR A 290 8.32 -14.65 10.95
C TYR A 290 9.04 -13.46 10.31
N PRO A 291 10.19 -13.67 9.64
CA PRO A 291 10.97 -12.58 9.09
C PRO A 291 10.37 -12.05 7.79
N PHE A 292 10.77 -10.84 7.40
CA PHE A 292 10.41 -10.26 6.12
C PHE A 292 10.72 -11.20 4.94
N GLY A 293 9.79 -11.27 3.99
CA GLY A 293 9.88 -12.15 2.83
C GLY A 293 9.62 -13.63 3.14
N PHE A 294 9.25 -14.03 4.36
CA PHE A 294 8.93 -15.43 4.69
C PHE A 294 7.57 -15.88 4.16
N GLY A 295 7.48 -17.14 3.71
CA GLY A 295 6.22 -17.78 3.38
C GLY A 295 6.43 -19.19 2.83
N LEU A 296 5.63 -20.13 3.29
CA LEU A 296 5.70 -21.54 2.91
C LEU A 296 4.88 -21.83 1.65
N SER A 297 5.17 -22.99 1.07
CA SER A 297 4.42 -23.59 -0.04
C SER A 297 4.11 -25.04 0.31
N TYR A 298 3.14 -25.65 -0.38
CA TYR A 298 2.92 -27.10 -0.30
C TYR A 298 3.95 -27.92 -1.10
N THR A 299 4.84 -27.25 -1.83
CA THR A 299 5.99 -27.86 -2.50
C THR A 299 7.29 -27.25 -1.98
N SER A 300 8.42 -27.80 -2.40
CA SER A 300 9.75 -27.29 -2.08
C SER A 300 10.45 -26.77 -3.32
N PHE A 301 11.36 -25.80 -3.13
CA PHE A 301 12.15 -25.21 -4.20
C PHE A 301 13.63 -25.22 -3.85
N ASP A 302 14.46 -25.45 -4.86
CA ASP A 302 15.91 -25.21 -4.83
C ASP A 302 16.23 -23.94 -5.62
N ILE A 303 17.01 -23.03 -5.03
CA ILE A 303 17.53 -21.83 -5.68
C ILE A 303 19.04 -21.99 -5.83
N SER A 304 19.51 -22.16 -7.07
CA SER A 304 20.89 -22.52 -7.38
C SER A 304 21.41 -21.83 -8.65
N ASP A 305 22.66 -22.11 -9.04
CA ASP A 305 23.37 -21.44 -10.17
C ASP A 305 23.18 -19.91 -10.16
N ILE A 306 23.40 -19.35 -8.97
CA ILE A 306 23.33 -17.91 -8.70
C ILE A 306 24.53 -17.24 -9.33
N ARG A 307 24.27 -16.23 -10.17
CA ARG A 307 25.29 -15.43 -10.81
C ARG A 307 24.99 -13.97 -10.55
N VAL A 308 25.99 -13.26 -10.03
CA VAL A 308 25.94 -11.83 -9.78
C VAL A 308 27.18 -11.23 -10.42
N HIS A 309 27.00 -10.16 -11.19
CA HIS A 309 28.08 -9.36 -11.74
C HIS A 309 27.59 -7.93 -11.95
N GLU A 310 28.52 -7.00 -12.08
CA GLU A 310 28.23 -5.64 -12.50
C GLU A 310 28.40 -5.54 -14.01
N ASP A 311 27.49 -4.82 -14.65
CA ASP A 311 27.55 -4.43 -16.04
C ASP A 311 26.95 -3.03 -16.22
N SER A 312 27.76 -2.09 -16.70
CA SER A 312 27.35 -0.75 -17.14
C SER A 312 26.57 0.05 -16.08
N GLY A 313 27.02 0.03 -14.83
CA GLY A 313 26.40 0.74 -13.70
C GLY A 313 25.23 -0.02 -13.05
N SER A 314 25.04 -1.29 -13.40
CA SER A 314 23.93 -2.12 -12.91
C SER A 314 24.43 -3.47 -12.42
N ILE A 315 23.98 -3.88 -11.25
CA ILE A 315 24.17 -5.24 -10.75
C ILE A 315 23.16 -6.15 -11.44
N LYS A 316 23.64 -7.14 -12.20
CA LYS A 316 22.84 -8.16 -12.88
C LYS A 316 22.86 -9.45 -12.06
N ILE A 317 21.67 -9.96 -11.75
CA ILE A 317 21.48 -11.19 -10.96
C ILE A 317 20.68 -12.20 -11.76
N SER A 318 21.11 -13.46 -11.76
CA SER A 318 20.30 -14.58 -12.23
C SER A 318 20.39 -15.75 -11.26
N ALA A 319 19.29 -16.52 -11.16
CA ALA A 319 19.24 -17.75 -10.36
C ALA A 319 18.34 -18.77 -11.06
N ALA A 320 18.70 -20.04 -10.96
CA ALA A 320 17.84 -21.15 -11.35
C ALA A 320 16.95 -21.55 -10.17
N VAL A 321 15.64 -21.64 -10.39
CA VAL A 321 14.64 -22.07 -9.41
C VAL A 321 14.05 -23.38 -9.88
N THR A 322 14.22 -24.44 -9.10
CA THR A 322 13.69 -25.77 -9.42
C THR A 322 12.63 -26.15 -8.41
N ASN A 323 11.44 -26.54 -8.88
CA ASN A 323 10.45 -27.16 -8.01
C ASN A 323 10.87 -28.60 -7.71
N THR A 324 11.33 -28.85 -6.49
CA THR A 324 11.85 -30.15 -6.05
C THR A 324 10.81 -31.03 -5.36
N GLY A 325 9.62 -30.50 -5.10
CA GLY A 325 8.55 -31.24 -4.42
C GLY A 325 7.59 -31.91 -5.39
N ALA A 326 6.43 -32.31 -4.86
CA ALA A 326 5.46 -33.16 -5.57
C ALA A 326 4.26 -32.39 -6.15
N MET A 327 4.11 -31.09 -5.87
CA MET A 327 3.00 -30.27 -6.36
C MET A 327 3.51 -29.07 -7.15
N SER A 328 2.74 -28.63 -8.14
CA SER A 328 3.05 -27.38 -8.83
C SER A 328 3.00 -26.20 -7.87
N GLY A 329 3.86 -25.22 -8.05
CA GLY A 329 3.91 -24.03 -7.20
C GLY A 329 4.74 -22.91 -7.82
N LYS A 330 4.70 -21.75 -7.16
CA LYS A 330 5.50 -20.57 -7.51
C LYS A 330 6.44 -20.25 -6.35
N GLU A 331 7.59 -19.68 -6.66
CA GLU A 331 8.55 -19.20 -5.67
C GLU A 331 8.97 -17.76 -5.97
N VAL A 332 9.35 -17.04 -4.92
CA VAL A 332 9.88 -15.68 -5.01
C VAL A 332 11.37 -15.71 -4.71
N VAL A 333 12.18 -15.32 -5.69
CA VAL A 333 13.60 -15.05 -5.47
C VAL A 333 13.75 -13.61 -5.01
N GLN A 334 14.47 -13.43 -3.91
CA GLN A 334 14.71 -12.15 -3.24
C GLN A 334 16.21 -11.90 -3.22
N VAL A 335 16.61 -10.67 -3.54
CA VAL A 335 18.00 -10.22 -3.57
C VAL A 335 18.16 -9.12 -2.55
N TYR A 336 19.00 -9.35 -1.55
CA TYR A 336 19.39 -8.38 -0.54
C TYR A 336 20.84 -7.95 -0.77
N TYR A 337 21.16 -6.71 -0.47
CA TYR A 337 22.53 -6.22 -0.42
C TYR A 337 22.90 -5.79 1.01
N SER A 338 24.19 -5.88 1.32
CA SER A 338 24.80 -5.42 2.55
C SER A 338 25.86 -4.39 2.21
N ALA A 339 25.61 -3.14 2.56
CA ALA A 339 26.55 -2.03 2.37
C ALA A 339 27.61 -2.01 3.48
N PRO A 340 28.82 -1.48 3.22
CA PRO A 340 29.79 -1.23 4.28
C PRO A 340 29.21 -0.23 5.29
N GLN A 341 29.37 -0.51 6.59
CA GLN A 341 28.85 0.35 7.66
C GLN A 341 29.30 1.81 7.53
N GLY A 342 30.56 2.02 7.12
CA GLY A 342 31.09 3.35 6.85
C GLY A 342 30.98 4.29 8.07
N ARG A 343 30.78 5.57 7.78
CA ARG A 343 30.54 6.67 8.74
C ARG A 343 29.05 6.92 8.95
N LEU A 344 28.20 6.56 7.99
CA LEU A 344 26.75 6.79 8.09
C LEU A 344 26.04 5.70 8.91
N GLY A 345 26.60 4.49 9.00
CA GLY A 345 25.90 3.32 9.55
C GLY A 345 24.84 2.81 8.57
N LYS A 346 24.71 1.49 8.44
CA LYS A 346 23.83 0.86 7.45
C LYS A 346 23.01 -0.28 8.06
N PRO A 347 21.80 -0.55 7.56
CA PRO A 347 21.15 -1.82 7.80
C PRO A 347 22.06 -2.98 7.37
N ALA A 348 21.98 -4.10 8.06
CA ALA A 348 22.75 -5.29 7.71
C ALA A 348 22.37 -5.83 6.32
N LEU A 349 21.08 -5.77 6.00
CA LEU A 349 20.50 -6.19 4.73
C LEU A 349 19.43 -5.19 4.29
N GLU A 350 19.39 -4.93 2.98
CA GLU A 350 18.35 -4.15 2.31
C GLU A 350 17.91 -4.85 1.03
N LEU A 351 16.61 -4.90 0.77
CA LEU A 351 16.06 -5.51 -0.44
C LEU A 351 16.45 -4.65 -1.66
N GLY A 352 17.11 -5.28 -2.62
CA GLY A 352 17.56 -4.65 -3.86
C GLY A 352 16.78 -5.06 -5.11
N ALA A 353 16.30 -6.31 -5.16
CA ALA A 353 15.47 -6.81 -6.25
C ALA A 353 14.69 -8.05 -5.84
N PHE A 354 13.64 -8.37 -6.59
CA PHE A 354 12.89 -9.62 -6.43
C PHE A 354 12.24 -10.05 -7.75
N LYS A 355 11.94 -11.34 -7.86
CA LYS A 355 11.18 -11.91 -8.98
C LYS A 355 10.42 -13.15 -8.54
N LYS A 356 9.12 -13.17 -8.80
CA LYS A 356 8.29 -14.37 -8.71
C LYS A 356 8.41 -15.22 -9.99
N THR A 357 8.48 -16.53 -9.84
CA THR A 357 8.43 -17.47 -10.97
C THR A 357 7.01 -17.58 -11.54
N ASP A 358 6.90 -18.06 -12.77
CA ASP A 358 5.66 -18.68 -13.24
C ASP A 358 5.33 -19.94 -12.42
N LEU A 359 4.17 -20.55 -12.67
CA LEU A 359 3.80 -21.82 -12.04
C LEU A 359 4.71 -22.94 -12.55
N LEU A 360 5.54 -23.51 -11.67
CA LEU A 360 6.48 -24.57 -12.00
C LEU A 360 5.88 -25.94 -11.68
N ALA A 361 5.85 -26.85 -12.65
CA ALA A 361 5.50 -28.25 -12.41
C ALA A 361 6.59 -28.95 -11.56
N PRO A 362 6.28 -30.08 -10.89
CA PRO A 362 7.30 -30.90 -10.22
C PRO A 362 8.48 -31.23 -11.14
N GLY A 363 9.70 -30.92 -10.70
CA GLY A 363 10.94 -31.10 -11.46
C GLY A 363 11.23 -30.03 -12.51
N GLU A 364 10.33 -29.06 -12.74
CA GLU A 364 10.58 -27.95 -13.66
C GLU A 364 11.56 -26.95 -13.05
N THR A 365 12.51 -26.50 -13.87
CA THR A 365 13.46 -25.43 -13.54
C THR A 365 13.17 -24.19 -14.38
N ARG A 366 13.16 -23.02 -13.74
CA ARG A 366 13.07 -21.71 -14.38
C ARG A 366 14.25 -20.85 -13.97
N ARG A 367 14.93 -20.23 -14.94
CA ARG A 367 15.89 -19.17 -14.63
C ARG A 367 15.16 -17.84 -14.53
N VAL A 368 15.39 -17.13 -13.43
CA VAL A 368 14.93 -15.75 -13.23
C VAL A 368 16.09 -14.78 -13.42
N PHE A 369 15.77 -13.58 -13.87
CA PHE A 369 16.70 -12.48 -14.11
C PHE A 369 16.19 -11.24 -13.39
N MET A 370 17.10 -10.55 -12.71
CA MET A 370 16.84 -9.34 -11.96
C MET A 370 18.00 -8.39 -12.15
N GLU A 371 17.73 -7.10 -11.96
CA GLU A 371 18.75 -6.06 -12.05
C GLU A 371 18.45 -4.93 -11.08
N MET A 372 19.52 -4.28 -10.62
CA MET A 372 19.46 -3.12 -9.73
C MET A 372 20.55 -2.13 -10.14
N PRO A 373 20.24 -0.84 -10.34
CA PRO A 373 21.27 0.20 -10.52
C PRO A 373 22.19 0.26 -9.31
N VAL A 374 23.50 0.45 -9.53
CA VAL A 374 24.48 0.54 -8.43
C VAL A 374 24.16 1.70 -7.47
N GLU A 375 23.67 2.82 -8.00
CA GLU A 375 23.22 3.98 -7.24
C GLU A 375 22.06 3.69 -6.28
N PHE A 376 21.30 2.60 -6.50
CA PHE A 376 20.23 2.20 -5.59
C PHE A 376 20.73 1.79 -4.20
N MET A 377 22.03 1.44 -4.09
CA MET A 377 22.67 1.10 -2.81
C MET A 377 23.24 2.33 -2.08
N ALA A 378 23.00 3.55 -2.60
CA ALA A 378 23.49 4.77 -2.00
C ALA A 378 22.71 5.15 -0.74
N SER A 379 23.40 5.77 0.22
CA SER A 379 22.79 6.34 1.43
C SER A 379 22.90 7.86 1.42
N TYR A 380 21.96 8.53 2.06
CA TYR A 380 21.88 9.98 2.13
C TYR A 380 22.61 10.53 3.36
N ASP A 381 23.58 11.42 3.14
CA ASP A 381 24.33 12.10 4.20
C ASP A 381 23.68 13.44 4.57
N ASP A 382 22.74 13.41 5.51
CA ASP A 382 22.04 14.61 5.99
C ASP A 382 22.89 15.48 6.93
N LEU A 383 23.77 14.86 7.72
CA LEU A 383 24.62 15.55 8.70
C LEU A 383 25.97 16.01 8.14
N GLY A 384 26.32 15.65 6.89
CA GLY A 384 27.59 16.00 6.27
C GLY A 384 28.79 15.34 6.93
N LYS A 385 28.63 14.08 7.37
CA LYS A 385 29.75 13.27 7.88
C LYS A 385 30.83 13.04 6.82
N ILE A 386 30.44 13.18 5.55
CA ILE A 386 31.26 13.04 4.35
C ILE A 386 31.05 14.25 3.44
N GLN A 387 29.81 14.44 2.96
CA GLN A 387 29.42 15.50 2.05
C GLN A 387 27.94 15.83 2.32
N HIS A 388 27.66 17.07 2.70
CA HIS A 388 26.31 17.49 3.04
C HIS A 388 25.33 17.28 1.88
N SER A 389 24.16 16.73 2.22
CA SER A 389 22.99 16.63 1.36
C SER A 389 23.25 15.87 0.06
N ALA A 390 23.96 14.74 0.14
CA ALA A 390 24.30 13.92 -1.02
C ALA A 390 23.92 12.45 -0.80
N TYR A 391 23.46 11.80 -1.86
CA TYR A 391 23.48 10.34 -1.94
C TYR A 391 24.88 9.88 -2.31
N MET A 392 25.37 8.85 -1.62
CA MET A 392 26.70 8.33 -1.86
C MET A 392 26.84 6.83 -1.57
N LEU A 393 27.79 6.24 -2.27
CA LEU A 393 28.33 4.92 -1.97
C LEU A 393 29.60 5.12 -1.14
N GLU A 394 29.59 4.63 0.08
CA GLU A 394 30.78 4.69 0.94
C GLU A 394 31.79 3.63 0.52
N LYS A 395 33.07 3.96 0.67
CA LYS A 395 34.18 3.07 0.42
C LYS A 395 33.99 1.75 1.17
N GLY A 396 34.13 0.65 0.44
CA GLY A 396 34.11 -0.68 1.02
C GLY A 396 33.57 -1.73 0.06
N SER A 397 33.17 -2.86 0.65
CA SER A 397 32.63 -4.01 -0.07
C SER A 397 31.12 -4.06 0.12
N TYR A 398 30.40 -4.07 -1.00
CA TYR A 398 28.97 -4.32 -1.08
C TYR A 398 28.74 -5.80 -1.43
N ARG A 399 28.01 -6.49 -0.56
CA ARG A 399 27.79 -7.94 -0.65
C ARG A 399 26.35 -8.23 -1.00
N PHE A 400 26.10 -9.33 -1.71
CA PHE A 400 24.77 -9.73 -2.16
C PHE A 400 24.36 -11.07 -1.57
N TYR A 401 23.09 -11.18 -1.19
CA TYR A 401 22.48 -12.34 -0.56
C TYR A 401 21.20 -12.69 -1.29
N ILE A 402 21.11 -13.93 -1.80
CA ILE A 402 20.01 -14.35 -2.67
C ILE A 402 19.30 -15.54 -2.03
N GLY A 403 17.98 -15.50 -2.01
CA GLY A 403 17.18 -16.52 -1.34
C GLY A 403 15.68 -16.30 -1.49
N ASN A 404 14.89 -16.81 -0.54
CA ASN A 404 13.43 -16.72 -0.56
C ASN A 404 12.79 -16.13 0.71
N SER A 405 13.61 -15.59 1.62
CA SER A 405 13.25 -14.70 2.73
C SER A 405 14.53 -14.01 3.21
N VAL A 406 14.46 -12.91 3.96
CA VAL A 406 15.67 -12.20 4.43
C VAL A 406 16.61 -13.09 5.25
N ARG A 407 16.06 -14.11 5.94
CA ARG A 407 16.83 -15.08 6.75
C ARG A 407 17.14 -16.42 6.07
N ASN A 408 16.61 -16.66 4.88
CA ASN A 408 16.94 -17.85 4.08
C ASN A 408 17.60 -17.43 2.78
N THR A 409 18.85 -16.99 2.88
CA THR A 409 19.66 -16.53 1.76
C THR A 409 21.03 -17.19 1.76
N VAL A 410 21.66 -17.20 0.59
CA VAL A 410 23.08 -17.53 0.43
C VAL A 410 23.83 -16.30 -0.06
N LYS A 411 25.02 -16.07 0.52
CA LYS A 411 25.92 -15.01 0.05
C LYS A 411 26.44 -15.38 -1.34
N ALA A 412 26.33 -14.46 -2.30
CA ALA A 412 26.89 -14.62 -3.63
C ALA A 412 28.43 -14.60 -3.61
N ASP A 413 29.04 -15.32 -4.56
CA ASP A 413 30.49 -15.26 -4.83
C ASP A 413 30.84 -14.03 -5.69
N PHE A 414 30.35 -12.86 -5.27
CA PHE A 414 30.60 -11.56 -5.89
C PHE A 414 30.46 -10.47 -4.83
N GLU A 415 31.40 -9.53 -4.84
CA GLU A 415 31.33 -8.30 -4.06
C GLU A 415 31.58 -7.11 -5.00
N TYR A 416 30.76 -6.07 -4.88
CA TYR A 416 31.00 -4.82 -5.59
C TYR A 416 31.89 -3.93 -4.71
N ILE A 417 33.10 -3.64 -5.18
CA ILE A 417 34.11 -2.91 -4.41
C ILE A 417 34.11 -1.44 -4.83
N VAL A 418 33.84 -0.57 -3.86
CA VAL A 418 33.93 0.88 -4.00
C VAL A 418 35.25 1.33 -3.35
N PRO A 419 36.28 1.74 -4.13
CA PRO A 419 37.63 1.98 -3.62
C PRO A 419 37.77 3.26 -2.79
N GLU A 420 36.90 4.23 -3.02
CA GLU A 420 36.79 5.53 -2.34
C GLU A 420 35.33 5.99 -2.34
N ASP A 421 34.95 6.89 -1.43
CA ASP A 421 33.56 7.35 -1.35
C ASP A 421 33.15 8.02 -2.67
N VAL A 422 32.01 7.61 -3.23
CA VAL A 422 31.47 8.12 -4.49
C VAL A 422 30.17 8.85 -4.23
N ILE A 423 30.12 10.14 -4.54
CA ILE A 423 28.87 10.90 -4.60
C ILE A 423 28.12 10.44 -5.85
N THR A 424 26.98 9.79 -5.66
CA THR A 424 26.10 9.39 -6.77
C THR A 424 25.18 10.52 -7.18
N GLU A 425 24.77 11.35 -6.22
CA GLU A 425 23.90 12.50 -6.47
C GLU A 425 24.13 13.58 -5.40
N GLN A 426 24.43 14.80 -5.82
CA GLN A 426 24.52 15.97 -4.93
C GLN A 426 23.18 16.70 -4.95
N LEU A 427 22.58 16.86 -3.77
CA LEU A 427 21.30 17.55 -3.58
C LEU A 427 21.47 18.73 -2.61
N THR A 428 20.34 19.26 -2.14
CA THR A 428 20.27 20.29 -1.11
C THR A 428 19.46 19.78 0.07
N ARG A 429 19.71 20.34 1.26
CA ARG A 429 18.89 20.06 2.44
C ARG A 429 17.44 20.46 2.17
N ARG A 430 16.51 19.54 2.40
CA ARG A 430 15.07 19.75 2.24
C ARG A 430 14.31 19.11 3.40
N ALA A 431 13.35 19.83 3.96
CA ALA A 431 12.46 19.35 5.02
C ALA A 431 13.18 18.74 6.24
N ALA A 432 14.34 19.28 6.63
CA ALA A 432 15.10 18.81 7.78
C ALA A 432 14.39 19.13 9.12
N PRO A 433 14.54 18.29 10.17
CA PRO A 433 13.79 18.46 11.41
C PRO A 433 14.35 19.56 12.32
N SER A 434 13.46 20.31 12.97
CA SER A 434 13.84 21.25 14.04
C SER A 434 13.72 20.65 15.45
N LYS A 435 12.95 19.56 15.60
CA LYS A 435 12.52 19.01 16.90
C LYS A 435 12.86 17.53 17.11
N LEU A 436 13.67 16.92 16.25
CA LEU A 436 14.15 15.56 16.47
C LEU A 436 15.42 15.63 17.32
N GLU A 437 15.41 15.07 18.53
CA GLU A 437 16.56 15.21 19.46
C GLU A 437 17.64 14.15 19.26
N LYS A 438 17.26 12.97 18.76
CA LYS A 438 18.16 11.82 18.58
C LYS A 438 17.67 10.91 17.46
N ARG A 439 18.57 10.06 16.97
CA ARG A 439 18.23 8.97 16.04
C ARG A 439 19.06 7.71 16.31
N MET A 440 18.52 6.55 15.96
CA MET A 440 19.14 5.24 16.19
C MET A 440 20.35 5.05 15.26
N LEU A 441 21.36 4.32 15.75
CA LEU A 441 22.53 3.82 15.03
C LEU A 441 22.42 2.31 14.82
N SER A 442 23.27 1.75 13.96
CA SER A 442 23.24 0.32 13.59
C SER A 442 23.48 -0.65 14.75
N ASP A 443 24.09 -0.18 15.85
CA ASP A 443 24.30 -0.98 17.08
C ASP A 443 23.13 -0.84 18.08
N GLY A 444 22.06 -0.13 17.73
CA GLY A 444 20.91 0.14 18.59
C GLY A 444 21.11 1.31 19.56
N SER A 445 22.30 1.93 19.60
CA SER A 445 22.51 3.18 20.34
C SER A 445 21.93 4.39 19.59
N PHE A 446 22.01 5.58 20.18
CA PHE A 446 21.46 6.80 19.57
C PHE A 446 22.52 7.88 19.43
N GLU A 447 22.53 8.60 18.30
CA GLU A 447 23.27 9.85 18.14
C GLU A 447 22.35 11.07 18.32
N SER A 448 22.90 12.17 18.81
CA SER A 448 22.17 13.44 18.95
C SER A 448 21.94 14.10 17.58
N MET A 449 20.75 14.65 17.38
CA MET A 449 20.38 15.33 16.16
C MET A 449 20.45 16.86 16.36
N PRO A 450 21.06 17.62 15.42
CA PRO A 450 21.01 19.07 15.46
C PRO A 450 19.60 19.58 15.16
N SER A 451 19.25 20.72 15.75
CA SER A 451 18.04 21.45 15.38
C SER A 451 18.32 22.29 14.14
N PHE A 452 17.57 22.06 13.06
CA PHE A 452 17.67 22.85 11.85
C PHE A 452 16.62 23.97 11.83
N GLU A 453 17.04 25.19 11.52
CA GLU A 453 16.09 26.26 11.20
C GLU A 453 15.44 25.99 9.84
N SER A 454 14.14 26.30 9.72
CA SER A 454 13.46 26.24 8.43
C SER A 454 14.05 27.31 7.50
N CYS A 455 14.68 26.87 6.41
CA CYS A 455 15.24 27.73 5.38
C CYS A 455 14.73 27.26 4.02
N THR A 456 13.43 27.44 3.78
CA THR A 456 12.80 27.09 2.50
C THR A 456 12.98 28.26 1.54
N GLU A 457 13.87 28.08 0.57
CA GLU A 457 14.01 29.02 -0.55
C GLU A 457 13.01 28.66 -1.65
N ARG A 458 12.03 29.54 -1.88
CA ARG A 458 11.08 29.42 -2.99
C ARG A 458 11.54 30.24 -4.18
N THR A 459 11.59 29.61 -5.35
CA THR A 459 11.72 30.31 -6.63
C THR A 459 10.33 30.66 -7.16
N ALA A 460 10.05 31.95 -7.36
CA ALA A 460 8.79 32.38 -7.96
C ALA A 460 8.74 32.03 -9.47
N PRO A 461 7.58 31.60 -10.00
CA PRO A 461 7.45 31.31 -11.41
C PRO A 461 7.54 32.58 -12.24
N MET A 462 8.15 32.47 -13.44
CA MET A 462 8.19 33.57 -14.39
C MET A 462 6.84 33.72 -15.09
N ALA A 463 6.37 34.96 -15.22
CA ALA A 463 5.20 35.25 -16.02
C ALA A 463 5.46 34.96 -17.50
N SER A 464 4.50 34.33 -18.17
CA SER A 464 4.58 34.08 -19.62
C SER A 464 4.39 35.39 -20.41
N ASP A 465 5.21 35.58 -21.44
CA ASP A 465 5.14 36.68 -22.42
C ASP A 465 4.12 36.42 -23.55
N ALA A 466 3.41 35.28 -23.50
CA ALA A 466 2.37 34.95 -24.46
C ALA A 466 1.25 36.01 -24.47
N SER A 467 0.61 36.17 -25.63
CA SER A 467 -0.57 37.02 -25.80
C SER A 467 -1.84 36.17 -25.83
N ALA A 468 -2.97 36.76 -25.38
CA ALA A 468 -4.26 36.09 -25.51
C ALA A 468 -4.60 35.86 -27.00
N PRO A 469 -5.27 34.74 -27.35
CA PRO A 469 -5.72 34.47 -28.70
C PRO A 469 -6.72 35.53 -29.17
N ALA A 470 -6.70 35.84 -30.47
CA ALA A 470 -7.58 36.85 -31.07
C ALA A 470 -9.07 36.47 -31.04
N GLU A 471 -9.35 35.17 -31.07
CA GLU A 471 -10.68 34.60 -30.93
C GLU A 471 -10.71 33.68 -29.71
N LYS A 472 -11.90 33.45 -29.15
CA LYS A 472 -12.07 32.55 -28.02
C LYS A 472 -11.61 31.13 -28.38
N ALA A 473 -10.59 30.65 -27.70
CA ALA A 473 -10.03 29.31 -27.91
C ALA A 473 -10.59 28.31 -26.89
N MET A 474 -10.75 27.06 -27.33
CA MET A 474 -11.19 25.95 -26.48
C MET A 474 -9.99 25.10 -26.06
N LEU A 475 -10.10 24.37 -24.95
CA LEU A 475 -9.01 23.48 -24.50
C LEU A 475 -8.63 22.45 -25.58
N ILE A 476 -9.58 22.05 -26.44
CA ILE A 476 -9.30 21.13 -27.54
C ILE A 476 -8.33 21.71 -28.56
N ASP A 477 -8.29 23.03 -28.74
CA ASP A 477 -7.37 23.68 -29.65
C ASP A 477 -5.92 23.60 -29.14
N VAL A 478 -5.73 23.62 -27.81
CA VAL A 478 -4.42 23.35 -27.19
C VAL A 478 -4.01 21.91 -27.41
N PHE A 479 -4.94 20.97 -27.17
CA PHE A 479 -4.68 19.54 -27.38
C PHE A 479 -4.34 19.21 -28.84
N GLU A 480 -4.97 19.86 -29.80
CA GLU A 480 -4.71 19.71 -31.24
C GLU A 480 -3.46 20.48 -31.71
N GLY A 481 -2.78 21.22 -30.82
CA GLY A 481 -1.56 21.96 -31.10
C GLY A 481 -1.76 23.24 -31.91
N LYS A 482 -2.98 23.80 -31.94
CA LYS A 482 -3.29 25.05 -32.66
C LYS A 482 -2.83 26.30 -31.92
N LEU A 483 -2.78 26.23 -30.59
CA LEU A 483 -2.21 27.26 -29.71
C LEU A 483 -1.53 26.59 -28.52
N THR A 484 -0.63 27.32 -27.89
CA THR A 484 0.04 26.89 -26.66
C THR A 484 -0.88 27.02 -25.46
N LEU A 485 -0.59 26.26 -24.39
CA LEU A 485 -1.31 26.38 -23.13
C LEU A 485 -1.11 27.77 -22.49
N ASP A 486 0.05 28.39 -22.70
CA ASP A 486 0.33 29.76 -22.26
C ASP A 486 -0.61 30.77 -22.93
N GLU A 487 -0.78 30.73 -24.25
CA GLU A 487 -1.74 31.57 -24.97
C GLU A 487 -3.17 31.33 -24.47
N PHE A 488 -3.56 30.07 -24.28
CA PHE A 488 -4.88 29.72 -23.74
C PHE A 488 -5.14 30.33 -22.37
N MET A 489 -4.16 30.29 -21.45
CA MET A 489 -4.30 30.83 -20.09
C MET A 489 -4.46 32.36 -20.07
N LYS A 490 -3.90 33.07 -21.05
CA LYS A 490 -4.00 34.54 -21.14
C LYS A 490 -5.42 35.04 -21.45
N GLN A 491 -6.31 34.19 -21.95
CA GLN A 491 -7.70 34.57 -22.18
C GLN A 491 -8.56 34.50 -20.91
N LEU A 492 -8.12 33.77 -19.88
CA LEU A 492 -8.91 33.53 -18.67
C LEU A 492 -8.85 34.72 -17.71
N THR A 493 -9.92 35.03 -16.99
CA THR A 493 -9.88 36.01 -15.91
C THR A 493 -9.19 35.44 -14.66
N ASP A 494 -8.76 36.29 -13.71
CA ASP A 494 -8.19 35.79 -12.45
C ASP A 494 -9.17 34.85 -11.72
N ASP A 495 -10.44 35.21 -11.67
CA ASP A 495 -11.50 34.38 -11.05
C ASP A 495 -11.69 33.04 -11.76
N GLU A 496 -11.54 33.00 -13.08
CA GLU A 496 -11.62 31.75 -13.83
C GLU A 496 -10.41 30.85 -13.55
N VAL A 497 -9.21 31.43 -13.37
CA VAL A 497 -8.02 30.66 -12.98
C VAL A 497 -8.15 30.17 -11.54
N ILE A 498 -8.56 31.03 -10.59
CA ILE A 498 -8.82 30.63 -9.19
C ILE A 498 -9.88 29.53 -9.14
N GLY A 499 -10.94 29.64 -9.95
CA GLY A 499 -11.99 28.63 -10.08
C GLY A 499 -11.51 27.23 -10.48
N LEU A 500 -10.33 27.12 -11.09
CA LEU A 500 -9.72 25.84 -11.46
C LEU A 500 -8.89 25.22 -10.32
N LEU A 501 -8.52 25.98 -9.30
CA LEU A 501 -7.59 25.53 -8.25
C LEU A 501 -8.28 24.89 -7.03
N TYR A 502 -9.57 24.56 -7.15
CA TYR A 502 -10.29 23.83 -6.12
C TYR A 502 -11.28 22.80 -6.67
N GLY A 503 -11.64 21.86 -5.80
CA GLY A 503 -12.57 20.78 -6.08
C GLY A 503 -13.96 21.27 -6.51
N GLN A 504 -14.53 20.59 -7.48
CA GLN A 504 -15.78 20.94 -8.13
C GLN A 504 -16.91 20.04 -7.66
N PRO A 505 -18.17 20.51 -7.70
CA PRO A 505 -19.31 19.69 -7.31
C PRO A 505 -19.35 18.36 -8.06
N ASN A 506 -19.77 17.32 -7.35
CA ASN A 506 -19.99 16.01 -7.95
C ASN A 506 -21.19 16.06 -8.90
N THR A 507 -20.97 15.65 -10.16
CA THR A 507 -22.00 15.63 -11.20
C THR A 507 -22.26 14.21 -11.73
N GLY A 508 -21.82 13.17 -11.02
CA GLY A 508 -21.92 11.77 -11.47
C GLY A 508 -22.12 10.76 -10.34
N VAL A 509 -21.56 9.56 -10.55
CA VAL A 509 -21.68 8.43 -9.60
C VAL A 509 -20.50 8.31 -8.64
N ALA A 510 -19.52 9.21 -8.75
CA ALA A 510 -18.41 9.31 -7.82
C ALA A 510 -18.90 9.44 -6.38
N ASP A 511 -18.08 9.00 -5.43
CA ASP A 511 -18.30 9.24 -3.99
C ASP A 511 -17.63 10.53 -3.49
N THR A 512 -16.73 11.11 -4.28
CA THR A 512 -15.98 12.33 -3.96
C THR A 512 -16.40 13.51 -4.86
N SER A 513 -15.46 14.39 -5.24
CA SER A 513 -15.68 15.63 -6.00
C SER A 513 -15.07 15.55 -7.41
N GLY A 514 -15.18 16.62 -8.19
CA GLY A 514 -14.54 16.75 -9.49
C GLY A 514 -13.38 17.74 -9.51
N MET A 515 -12.70 17.85 -10.65
CA MET A 515 -11.68 18.86 -10.94
C MET A 515 -11.93 19.51 -12.31
N GLY A 516 -11.57 20.78 -12.48
CA GLY A 516 -11.77 21.52 -13.74
C GLY A 516 -13.08 22.31 -13.76
N ASN A 517 -14.06 21.89 -14.56
CA ASN A 517 -15.42 22.46 -14.60
C ASN A 517 -15.52 23.91 -15.15
N LEU A 518 -14.85 24.20 -16.26
CA LEU A 518 -14.95 25.50 -16.95
C LEU A 518 -15.46 25.30 -18.39
N GLU A 519 -16.70 24.82 -18.50
CA GLU A 519 -17.31 24.32 -19.74
C GLU A 519 -17.31 25.32 -20.90
N LYS A 520 -17.41 26.62 -20.59
CA LYS A 520 -17.40 27.67 -21.62
C LYS A 520 -16.10 27.71 -22.43
N TYR A 521 -15.00 27.15 -21.93
CA TYR A 521 -13.74 26.96 -22.68
C TYR A 521 -13.45 25.49 -22.98
N GLY A 522 -14.45 24.61 -22.82
CA GLY A 522 -14.33 23.18 -23.12
C GLY A 522 -13.59 22.37 -22.07
N ILE A 523 -13.37 22.92 -20.87
CA ILE A 523 -12.73 22.21 -19.75
C ILE A 523 -13.83 21.41 -19.01
N PRO A 524 -13.79 20.06 -19.03
CA PRO A 524 -14.80 19.23 -18.39
C PRO A 524 -14.69 19.26 -16.85
N ASN A 525 -15.76 18.85 -16.17
CA ASN A 525 -15.72 18.47 -14.76
C ASN A 525 -15.30 17.00 -14.64
N VAL A 526 -14.03 16.75 -14.33
CA VAL A 526 -13.49 15.38 -14.25
C VAL A 526 -13.72 14.82 -12.86
N MET A 527 -14.57 13.80 -12.75
CA MET A 527 -14.87 13.15 -11.47
C MET A 527 -13.68 12.36 -10.92
N THR A 528 -13.47 12.48 -9.61
CA THR A 528 -12.59 11.60 -8.83
C THR A 528 -13.39 10.53 -8.10
N ALA A 529 -12.79 9.41 -7.74
CA ALA A 529 -13.41 8.44 -6.84
C ALA A 529 -12.36 7.67 -6.05
N ASP A 530 -12.71 7.29 -4.83
CA ASP A 530 -11.97 6.28 -4.07
C ASP A 530 -12.15 4.88 -4.70
N GLY A 531 -11.55 3.79 -4.22
CA GLY A 531 -10.47 3.71 -3.23
C GLY A 531 -9.47 2.60 -3.59
N PRO A 532 -8.46 2.35 -2.73
CA PRO A 532 -7.38 1.44 -3.08
C PRO A 532 -7.75 -0.02 -3.30
N ALA A 533 -8.79 -0.53 -2.64
CA ALA A 533 -9.25 -1.91 -2.80
C ALA A 533 -10.25 -2.10 -3.96
N GLY A 534 -10.57 -1.05 -4.72
CA GLY A 534 -11.56 -1.10 -5.80
C GLY A 534 -12.25 0.26 -5.96
N LEU A 535 -12.89 0.47 -7.10
CA LEU A 535 -13.61 1.72 -7.35
C LEU A 535 -14.79 1.84 -6.37
N ARG A 536 -14.82 2.92 -5.58
CA ARG A 536 -15.87 3.20 -4.61
C ARG A 536 -16.95 4.05 -5.28
N ILE A 537 -18.16 3.51 -5.26
CA ILE A 537 -19.37 4.24 -5.59
C ILE A 537 -20.31 4.05 -4.40
N VAL A 538 -20.84 5.13 -3.86
CA VAL A 538 -21.71 5.06 -2.69
C VAL A 538 -22.98 4.23 -2.98
N PRO A 539 -23.46 3.42 -2.02
CA PRO A 539 -24.54 2.45 -2.28
C PRO A 539 -25.85 3.05 -2.82
N ASP A 540 -26.15 4.30 -2.49
CA ASP A 540 -27.34 5.02 -2.94
C ASP A 540 -27.37 5.28 -4.45
N ARG A 541 -26.24 5.15 -5.15
CA ARG A 541 -26.17 5.24 -6.63
C ARG A 541 -26.54 3.93 -7.33
N GLY A 542 -26.67 2.83 -6.59
CA GLY A 542 -27.08 1.54 -7.13
C GLY A 542 -26.06 0.86 -8.07
N VAL A 543 -24.81 1.32 -8.08
CA VAL A 543 -23.71 0.69 -8.82
C VAL A 543 -22.84 -0.09 -7.85
N THR A 544 -22.55 -1.33 -8.21
CA THR A 544 -21.64 -2.21 -7.47
C THR A 544 -20.42 -2.50 -8.32
N THR A 545 -19.24 -2.49 -7.71
CA THR A 545 -17.93 -2.61 -8.36
C THR A 545 -17.19 -3.83 -7.82
N THR A 546 -15.99 -4.10 -8.34
CA THR A 546 -15.17 -5.22 -7.86
C THR A 546 -14.33 -4.81 -6.65
N ALA A 547 -14.49 -5.51 -5.52
CA ALA A 547 -13.55 -5.40 -4.40
C ALA A 547 -12.38 -6.38 -4.58
N PHE A 548 -11.21 -5.83 -4.86
CA PHE A 548 -9.92 -6.51 -4.86
C PHE A 548 -9.39 -6.67 -3.43
N PRO A 549 -8.38 -7.52 -3.22
CA PRO A 549 -7.72 -7.64 -1.92
C PRO A 549 -7.11 -6.33 -1.43
N CYS A 550 -6.92 -6.23 -0.11
CA CYS A 550 -6.22 -5.11 0.52
C CYS A 550 -4.75 -5.03 0.03
N ALA A 551 -4.15 -3.84 0.09
CA ALA A 551 -2.82 -3.61 -0.50
C ALA A 551 -1.73 -4.42 0.20
N THR A 552 -1.85 -4.70 1.50
CA THR A 552 -0.91 -5.54 2.24
C THR A 552 -0.89 -6.98 1.70
N LEU A 553 -2.06 -7.55 1.40
CA LEU A 553 -2.15 -8.86 0.76
C LEU A 553 -1.50 -8.80 -0.63
N LEU A 554 -1.82 -7.76 -1.41
CA LEU A 554 -1.29 -7.59 -2.75
C LEU A 554 0.24 -7.47 -2.73
N ALA A 555 0.83 -6.79 -1.77
CA ALA A 555 2.28 -6.73 -1.57
C ALA A 555 2.85 -8.13 -1.28
N CYS A 556 2.15 -8.93 -0.48
CA CYS A 556 2.55 -10.30 -0.18
C CYS A 556 2.53 -11.24 -1.40
N SER A 557 1.95 -10.83 -2.54
CA SER A 557 2.09 -11.58 -3.79
C SER A 557 3.50 -11.50 -4.38
N TRP A 558 4.26 -10.43 -4.10
CA TRP A 558 5.56 -10.12 -4.72
C TRP A 558 5.52 -10.14 -6.26
N ASP A 559 4.36 -9.80 -6.84
CA ASP A 559 4.10 -9.84 -8.28
C ASP A 559 3.55 -8.50 -8.81
N PRO A 560 4.43 -7.59 -9.29
CA PRO A 560 4.00 -6.33 -9.88
C PRO A 560 3.14 -6.51 -11.14
N GLU A 561 3.24 -7.62 -11.88
CA GLU A 561 2.42 -7.85 -13.07
C GLU A 561 0.96 -8.12 -12.69
N LEU A 562 0.73 -8.86 -11.61
CA LEU A 562 -0.61 -9.01 -11.01
C LEU A 562 -1.19 -7.65 -10.63
N ILE A 563 -0.38 -6.76 -10.03
CA ILE A 563 -0.84 -5.42 -9.63
C ILE A 563 -1.15 -4.54 -10.84
N TYR A 564 -0.37 -4.64 -11.91
CA TYR A 564 -0.65 -3.99 -13.19
C TYR A 564 -2.02 -4.42 -13.74
N ARG A 565 -2.31 -5.72 -13.77
CA ARG A 565 -3.61 -6.28 -14.22
C ARG A 565 -4.79 -5.76 -13.38
N ILE A 566 -4.62 -5.65 -12.07
CA ILE A 566 -5.62 -5.05 -11.17
C ILE A 566 -5.84 -3.56 -11.50
N GLY A 567 -4.76 -2.82 -11.74
CA GLY A 567 -4.82 -1.42 -12.17
C GLY A 567 -5.62 -1.25 -13.47
N VAL A 568 -5.38 -2.11 -14.46
CA VAL A 568 -6.15 -2.14 -15.73
C VAL A 568 -7.63 -2.43 -15.49
N ALA A 569 -7.94 -3.46 -14.68
CA ALA A 569 -9.31 -3.87 -14.41
C ALA A 569 -10.11 -2.77 -13.71
N GLY A 570 -9.59 -2.18 -12.63
CA GLY A 570 -10.29 -1.12 -11.92
C GLY A 570 -10.39 0.19 -12.71
N ALA A 571 -9.39 0.54 -13.52
CA ALA A 571 -9.47 1.71 -14.40
C ALA A 571 -10.52 1.56 -15.50
N LYS A 572 -10.73 0.34 -16.00
CA LYS A 572 -11.85 0.02 -16.89
C LYS A 572 -13.21 0.25 -16.22
N GLU A 573 -13.38 -0.13 -14.95
CA GLU A 573 -14.59 0.19 -14.18
C GLU A 573 -14.76 1.71 -13.99
N ALA A 574 -13.67 2.43 -13.67
CA ALA A 574 -13.69 3.89 -13.55
C ALA A 574 -14.15 4.54 -14.85
N LYS A 575 -13.62 4.09 -15.98
CA LYS A 575 -13.96 4.59 -17.32
C LYS A 575 -15.43 4.35 -17.69
N GLU A 576 -15.97 3.15 -17.45
CA GLU A 576 -17.39 2.85 -17.70
C GLU A 576 -18.33 3.69 -16.83
N ASN A 577 -17.90 4.08 -15.63
CA ASN A 577 -18.64 4.94 -14.72
C ASN A 577 -18.31 6.43 -14.85
N ASN A 578 -17.63 6.83 -15.93
CA ASN A 578 -17.30 8.21 -16.24
C ASN A 578 -16.46 8.94 -15.18
N ILE A 579 -15.61 8.19 -14.48
CA ILE A 579 -14.62 8.70 -13.55
C ILE A 579 -13.31 8.88 -14.32
N GLY A 580 -12.60 9.98 -14.08
CA GLY A 580 -11.34 10.30 -14.77
C GLY A 580 -10.11 10.14 -13.89
N ILE A 581 -10.27 10.21 -12.57
CA ILE A 581 -9.19 10.14 -11.61
C ILE A 581 -9.55 9.12 -10.53
N TRP A 582 -8.71 8.11 -10.34
CA TRP A 582 -8.89 7.10 -9.31
C TRP A 582 -7.88 7.32 -8.17
N LEU A 583 -8.38 7.46 -6.94
CA LEU A 583 -7.59 7.85 -5.76
C LEU A 583 -6.81 6.65 -5.17
N THR A 584 -5.86 6.14 -5.94
CA THR A 584 -5.01 4.99 -5.62
C THR A 584 -3.74 5.02 -6.48
N PRO A 585 -2.61 4.36 -6.08
CA PRO A 585 -2.34 3.58 -4.87
C PRO A 585 -2.22 4.42 -3.59
N ALA A 586 -2.65 3.85 -2.46
CA ALA A 586 -2.21 4.29 -1.14
C ALA A 586 -0.92 3.52 -0.78
N MET A 587 0.13 4.23 -0.33
CA MET A 587 1.50 3.69 -0.33
C MET A 587 2.41 4.27 0.76
N ASN A 588 1.84 4.66 1.91
CA ASN A 588 2.64 5.01 3.08
C ASN A 588 3.34 3.75 3.65
N ILE A 589 4.51 3.91 4.28
CA ILE A 589 5.27 2.79 4.85
C ILE A 589 4.57 2.20 6.09
N HIS A 590 4.62 0.88 6.28
CA HIS A 590 4.21 0.25 7.54
C HIS A 590 5.23 0.50 8.65
N ARG A 591 5.25 1.74 9.19
CA ARG A 591 6.17 2.12 10.27
C ARG A 591 5.90 1.35 11.56
N ASN A 592 4.64 1.11 11.86
CA ASN A 592 4.18 0.45 13.08
C ASN A 592 2.97 -0.45 12.78
N PRO A 593 2.86 -1.65 13.36
CA PRO A 593 1.73 -2.56 13.10
C PRO A 593 0.37 -2.01 13.57
N LEU A 594 0.37 -0.98 14.42
CA LEU A 594 -0.85 -0.38 14.96
C LEU A 594 -1.45 0.74 14.10
N CYS A 595 -0.80 1.17 13.01
CA CYS A 595 -1.41 2.17 12.14
C CYS A 595 -2.73 1.64 11.56
N GLY A 596 -3.81 2.41 11.74
CA GLY A 596 -5.18 2.00 11.36
C GLY A 596 -5.35 1.67 9.87
N ARG A 597 -4.54 2.29 9.01
CA ARG A 597 -4.62 2.18 7.54
C ARG A 597 -3.56 1.29 6.90
N ASN A 598 -2.78 0.53 7.67
CA ASN A 598 -1.82 -0.41 7.07
C ASN A 598 -2.46 -1.33 6.02
N PHE A 599 -3.73 -1.72 6.19
CA PHE A 599 -4.44 -2.56 5.21
C PHE A 599 -4.45 -2.03 3.77
N GLU A 600 -4.47 -0.71 3.57
CA GLU A 600 -4.46 -0.09 2.25
C GLU A 600 -3.07 0.35 1.79
N TYR A 601 -2.04 0.08 2.59
CA TYR A 601 -0.63 0.29 2.29
C TYR A 601 0.06 -1.04 1.98
N PHE A 602 1.27 -0.99 1.40
CA PHE A 602 1.92 -2.18 0.86
C PHE A 602 2.85 -2.88 1.86
N SER A 603 3.84 -2.18 2.43
CA SER A 603 4.96 -2.83 3.13
C SER A 603 5.72 -1.89 4.06
N GLU A 604 6.47 -2.45 5.00
CA GLU A 604 7.55 -1.78 5.73
C GLU A 604 8.75 -1.41 4.83
N ASP A 605 8.86 -2.02 3.65
CA ASP A 605 9.96 -1.82 2.71
C ASP A 605 9.59 -0.84 1.57
N PRO A 606 10.44 0.17 1.29
CA PRO A 606 10.18 1.15 0.24
C PRO A 606 10.30 0.59 -1.19
N LEU A 607 11.11 -0.45 -1.44
CA LEU A 607 11.24 -1.03 -2.77
C LEU A 607 9.96 -1.80 -3.14
N ILE A 608 9.45 -2.65 -2.26
CA ILE A 608 8.15 -3.33 -2.47
C ILE A 608 7.06 -2.28 -2.69
N THR A 609 6.96 -1.31 -1.78
CA THR A 609 5.96 -0.24 -1.85
C THR A 609 6.03 0.51 -3.19
N GLY A 610 7.23 0.93 -3.61
CA GLY A 610 7.44 1.66 -4.86
C GLY A 610 7.13 0.83 -6.10
N LYS A 611 7.59 -0.42 -6.18
CA LYS A 611 7.37 -1.30 -7.34
C LYS A 611 5.90 -1.67 -7.52
N MET A 612 5.20 -1.95 -6.42
CA MET A 612 3.75 -2.24 -6.46
C MET A 612 2.95 -1.00 -6.87
N ALA A 613 3.28 0.17 -6.30
CA ALA A 613 2.64 1.43 -6.66
C ALA A 613 2.85 1.78 -8.14
N ALA A 614 4.10 1.71 -8.63
CA ALA A 614 4.44 1.99 -10.01
C ALA A 614 3.69 1.07 -10.99
N ALA A 615 3.58 -0.22 -10.67
CA ALA A 615 2.83 -1.16 -11.49
C ALA A 615 1.33 -0.83 -11.55
N LYS A 616 0.72 -0.48 -10.40
CA LYS A 616 -0.69 -0.06 -10.35
C LYS A 616 -0.93 1.20 -11.18
N VAL A 617 -0.06 2.21 -11.04
CA VAL A 617 -0.13 3.47 -11.80
C VAL A 617 -0.03 3.20 -13.30
N ARG A 618 0.93 2.39 -13.76
CA ARG A 618 1.03 2.01 -15.18
C ARG A 618 -0.24 1.32 -15.68
N GLY A 619 -0.78 0.39 -14.88
CA GLY A 619 -2.02 -0.32 -15.21
C GLY A 619 -3.20 0.64 -15.40
N ILE A 620 -3.38 1.57 -14.46
CA ILE A 620 -4.47 2.56 -14.50
C ILE A 620 -4.31 3.52 -15.69
N GLN A 621 -3.12 4.10 -15.85
CA GLN A 621 -2.86 5.11 -16.88
C GLN A 621 -2.88 4.54 -18.30
N SER A 622 -2.62 3.24 -18.48
CA SER A 622 -2.80 2.55 -19.77
C SER A 622 -4.24 2.61 -20.30
N GLN A 623 -5.21 2.90 -19.43
CA GLN A 623 -6.63 3.00 -19.78
C GLN A 623 -7.12 4.45 -19.97
N HIS A 624 -6.22 5.43 -19.94
CA HIS A 624 -6.52 6.87 -19.95
C HIS A 624 -7.35 7.31 -18.74
N ILE A 625 -6.97 6.81 -17.56
CA ILE A 625 -7.47 7.22 -16.25
C ILE A 625 -6.26 7.69 -15.45
N ALA A 626 -6.38 8.80 -14.73
CA ALA A 626 -5.32 9.26 -13.84
C ALA A 626 -5.31 8.42 -12.56
N ALA A 627 -4.12 8.00 -12.14
CA ALA A 627 -3.89 7.43 -10.82
C ALA A 627 -3.41 8.53 -9.86
N SER A 628 -3.95 8.53 -8.63
CA SER A 628 -3.52 9.43 -7.55
C SER A 628 -2.76 8.67 -6.47
N ALA A 629 -1.43 8.70 -6.54
CA ALA A 629 -0.58 8.11 -5.49
C ALA A 629 -0.72 8.90 -4.18
N LYS A 630 -0.99 8.22 -3.06
CA LYS A 630 -1.31 8.85 -1.77
C LYS A 630 -0.72 8.11 -0.56
N HIS A 631 -0.52 8.73 0.59
CA HIS A 631 -0.62 10.16 0.88
C HIS A 631 0.81 10.68 1.05
N LEU A 632 1.23 11.65 0.23
CA LEU A 632 2.58 12.21 0.24
C LEU A 632 2.73 13.20 1.40
N CYS A 633 3.47 12.91 2.47
CA CYS A 633 4.11 11.65 2.85
C CYS A 633 4.00 11.46 4.38
N ALA A 634 4.60 10.41 4.92
CA ALA A 634 4.68 10.16 6.37
C ALA A 634 3.33 10.14 7.13
N ASN A 635 2.21 9.82 6.47
CA ASN A 635 0.91 9.62 7.11
C ASN A 635 0.79 8.21 7.72
N ASN A 636 1.63 7.93 8.71
CA ASN A 636 1.79 6.60 9.31
C ASN A 636 1.10 6.45 10.68
N LYS A 637 0.24 7.41 11.05
CA LYS A 637 -0.57 7.44 12.27
C LYS A 637 -1.92 8.06 11.95
N GLU A 638 -3.01 7.43 12.36
CA GLU A 638 -4.37 7.93 12.08
C GLU A 638 -4.95 8.80 13.20
N VAL A 639 -4.58 8.54 14.46
CA VAL A 639 -5.00 9.38 15.58
C VAL A 639 -4.45 10.79 15.38
N ASP A 640 -5.37 11.76 15.40
CA ASP A 640 -5.10 13.19 15.21
C ASP A 640 -4.33 13.53 13.92
N ARG A 641 -4.47 12.73 12.87
CA ARG A 641 -3.76 12.91 11.58
C ARG A 641 -3.88 14.29 10.91
N TYR A 642 -4.84 15.12 11.31
CA TYR A 642 -4.98 16.50 10.83
C TYR A 642 -3.97 17.45 11.48
N GLU A 643 -3.53 17.18 12.71
CA GLU A 643 -2.65 18.05 13.49
C GLU A 643 -1.36 17.35 13.94
N SER A 644 -1.28 16.02 13.80
CA SER A 644 -0.12 15.25 14.20
C SER A 644 1.11 15.61 13.35
N ASP A 645 2.24 15.87 14.00
CA ASP A 645 3.52 16.17 13.36
C ASP A 645 4.41 14.93 13.28
N SER A 646 4.75 14.51 12.06
CA SER A 646 5.77 13.49 11.83
C SER A 646 7.15 14.15 11.86
N ILE A 647 7.87 13.93 12.96
CA ILE A 647 9.18 14.50 13.22
C ILE A 647 10.25 13.47 12.83
N VAL A 648 10.91 13.70 11.70
CA VAL A 648 11.74 12.71 10.99
C VAL A 648 13.02 13.33 10.43
N SER A 649 14.14 12.59 10.44
CA SER A 649 15.39 13.04 9.83
C SER A 649 15.27 13.13 8.31
N GLU A 650 16.08 13.98 7.67
CA GLU A 650 16.07 14.04 6.20
C GLU A 650 16.53 12.72 5.58
N ARG A 651 17.48 12.03 6.22
CA ARG A 651 17.93 10.70 5.79
C ARG A 651 16.78 9.68 5.78
N ALA A 652 16.06 9.52 6.88
CA ALA A 652 14.96 8.57 6.96
C ALA A 652 13.81 8.99 6.04
N LEU A 653 13.52 10.30 5.95
CA LEU A 653 12.53 10.83 5.02
C LEU A 653 12.86 10.40 3.58
N ARG A 654 14.10 10.58 3.13
CA ARG A 654 14.56 10.26 1.76
C ARG A 654 14.70 8.76 1.49
N GLU A 655 15.29 7.99 2.42
CA GLU A 655 15.59 6.56 2.22
C GLU A 655 14.38 5.65 2.46
N ILE A 656 13.41 6.06 3.29
CA ILE A 656 12.26 5.23 3.68
C ILE A 656 10.94 5.81 3.18
N TYR A 657 10.53 6.98 3.69
CA TYR A 657 9.15 7.46 3.54
C TYR A 657 8.85 8.12 2.19
N LEU A 658 9.88 8.65 1.52
CA LEU A 658 9.81 9.22 0.18
C LEU A 658 10.26 8.25 -0.90
N LYS A 659 11.12 7.27 -0.58
CA LYS A 659 11.72 6.36 -1.57
C LYS A 659 10.68 5.58 -2.39
N GLY A 660 9.59 5.14 -1.76
CA GLY A 660 8.48 4.50 -2.48
C GLY A 660 7.85 5.44 -3.53
N PHE A 661 7.60 6.70 -3.16
CA PHE A 661 7.09 7.72 -4.08
C PHE A 661 8.09 8.06 -5.18
N GLU A 662 9.39 8.16 -4.86
CA GLU A 662 10.45 8.37 -5.84
C GLU A 662 10.45 7.28 -6.92
N ILE A 663 10.43 6.01 -6.50
CA ILE A 663 10.34 4.86 -7.41
C ILE A 663 9.08 4.96 -8.27
N CYS A 664 7.94 5.25 -7.66
CA CYS A 664 6.67 5.41 -8.35
C CYS A 664 6.73 6.52 -9.43
N VAL A 665 7.28 7.68 -9.09
CA VAL A 665 7.45 8.81 -10.02
C VAL A 665 8.40 8.45 -11.15
N LYS A 666 9.61 7.97 -10.85
CA LYS A 666 10.64 7.65 -11.84
C LYS A 666 10.22 6.51 -12.78
N GLU A 667 9.46 5.51 -12.30
CA GLU A 667 9.08 4.34 -13.10
C GLU A 667 7.69 4.39 -13.74
N SER A 668 6.85 5.35 -13.37
CA SER A 668 5.46 5.38 -13.86
C SER A 668 4.85 6.76 -14.10
N GLN A 669 5.46 7.85 -13.61
CA GLN A 669 4.98 9.23 -13.75
C GLN A 669 3.47 9.34 -13.49
N PRO A 670 3.02 9.18 -12.23
CA PRO A 670 1.61 9.33 -11.89
C PRO A 670 1.11 10.71 -12.34
N TRP A 671 -0.10 10.78 -12.86
CA TRP A 671 -0.66 12.05 -13.35
C TRP A 671 -1.17 12.91 -12.21
N THR A 672 -1.50 12.30 -11.06
CA THR A 672 -1.82 13.00 -9.83
C THR A 672 -1.08 12.40 -8.63
N VAL A 673 -0.72 13.24 -7.66
CA VAL A 673 -0.22 12.82 -6.33
C VAL A 673 -1.07 13.55 -5.29
N MET A 674 -1.44 12.88 -4.21
CA MET A 674 -2.22 13.47 -3.13
C MET A 674 -1.34 13.70 -1.91
N SER A 675 -1.26 14.93 -1.42
CA SER A 675 -0.56 15.25 -0.17
C SER A 675 -1.33 14.73 1.04
N SER A 676 -0.66 14.41 2.14
CA SER A 676 -1.31 13.96 3.37
C SER A 676 -1.94 15.09 4.21
N TYR A 677 -2.68 14.70 5.25
CA TYR A 677 -3.24 15.62 6.25
C TYR A 677 -2.20 16.19 7.22
N ASN A 678 -1.25 15.35 7.63
CA ASN A 678 -0.38 15.59 8.76
C ASN A 678 0.66 16.69 8.52
N LEU A 679 1.28 17.14 9.60
CA LEU A 679 2.48 17.95 9.54
C LEU A 679 3.69 17.03 9.35
N ILE A 680 4.71 17.55 8.66
CA ILE A 680 6.01 16.92 8.47
C ILE A 680 7.05 17.95 8.87
N ASN A 681 7.75 17.67 9.97
CA ASN A 681 8.72 18.57 10.57
C ASN A 681 8.17 20.00 10.78
N GLY A 682 6.92 20.09 11.25
CA GLY A 682 6.25 21.34 11.62
C GLY A 682 5.56 22.09 10.49
N THR A 683 5.57 21.57 9.25
CA THR A 683 4.84 22.17 8.10
C THR A 683 3.82 21.18 7.57
N ARG A 684 2.58 21.62 7.31
CA ARG A 684 1.55 20.75 6.72
C ARG A 684 2.02 20.20 5.39
N ALA A 685 1.75 18.93 5.11
CA ALA A 685 2.25 18.28 3.89
C ALA A 685 1.84 19.02 2.61
N SER A 686 0.62 19.56 2.55
CA SER A 686 0.13 20.34 1.40
C SER A 686 0.79 21.72 1.24
N GLU A 687 1.38 22.27 2.30
CA GLU A 687 2.09 23.57 2.31
C GLU A 687 3.62 23.39 2.15
N ASN A 688 4.11 22.15 2.09
CA ASN A 688 5.53 21.86 2.19
C ASN A 688 6.23 22.00 0.83
N TYR A 689 6.72 23.20 0.52
CA TYR A 689 7.45 23.50 -0.72
C TYR A 689 8.69 22.63 -0.92
N ASP A 690 9.42 22.32 0.15
CA ASP A 690 10.62 21.49 0.08
C ASP A 690 10.28 20.08 -0.43
N ILE A 691 9.14 19.52 -0.04
CA ILE A 691 8.70 18.20 -0.51
C ILE A 691 8.02 18.30 -1.88
N ILE A 692 7.05 19.20 -2.05
CA ILE A 692 6.17 19.24 -3.24
C ILE A 692 6.87 19.82 -4.47
N THR A 693 7.64 20.90 -4.31
CA THR A 693 8.38 21.49 -5.41
C THR A 693 9.83 21.04 -5.38
N GLY A 694 10.52 21.20 -4.26
CA GLY A 694 11.95 20.87 -4.14
C GLY A 694 12.26 19.41 -4.48
N ILE A 695 11.74 18.46 -3.72
CA ILE A 695 12.05 17.04 -3.93
C ILE A 695 11.24 16.48 -5.11
N LEU A 696 9.91 16.56 -5.04
CA LEU A 696 9.04 15.87 -6.00
C LEU A 696 9.23 16.38 -7.44
N ARG A 697 9.34 17.71 -7.65
CA ARG A 697 9.44 18.28 -8.99
C ARG A 697 10.89 18.55 -9.40
N ASP A 698 11.66 19.25 -8.59
CA ASP A 698 13.00 19.69 -8.99
C ASP A 698 14.02 18.53 -8.96
N GLU A 699 13.95 17.65 -7.97
CA GLU A 699 14.87 16.49 -7.87
C GLU A 699 14.37 15.27 -8.67
N TRP A 700 13.08 14.93 -8.61
CA TRP A 700 12.55 13.70 -9.23
C TRP A 700 11.86 13.89 -10.59
N ASP A 701 11.78 15.13 -11.05
CA ASP A 701 11.19 15.50 -12.35
C ASP A 701 9.71 15.09 -12.51
N PHE A 702 8.91 15.18 -11.43
CA PHE A 702 7.47 14.89 -11.48
C PHE A 702 6.71 15.85 -12.41
N LYS A 703 6.01 15.28 -13.40
CA LYS A 703 5.25 16.03 -14.42
C LYS A 703 3.74 16.11 -14.17
N GLY A 704 3.23 15.50 -13.11
CA GLY A 704 1.80 15.49 -12.80
C GLY A 704 1.36 16.73 -12.02
N MET A 705 0.11 16.70 -11.57
CA MET A 705 -0.44 17.66 -10.61
C MET A 705 -0.47 17.08 -9.19
N VAL A 706 -0.48 17.95 -8.19
CA VAL A 706 -0.66 17.60 -6.78
C VAL A 706 -2.03 18.11 -6.32
N THR A 707 -2.74 17.26 -5.57
CA THR A 707 -4.00 17.61 -4.91
C THR A 707 -3.83 17.48 -3.40
N THR A 708 -4.58 18.26 -2.64
CA THR A 708 -4.73 17.99 -1.19
C THR A 708 -5.50 16.69 -0.98
N ASP A 709 -5.39 16.12 0.22
CA ASP A 709 -6.43 15.26 0.79
C ASP A 709 -7.69 16.11 1.11
N TRP A 710 -8.81 15.45 1.41
CA TRP A 710 -10.12 16.07 1.53
C TRP A 710 -10.32 16.83 2.85
N VAL A 711 -10.60 18.14 2.78
CA VAL A 711 -10.92 18.95 3.97
C VAL A 711 -9.72 19.03 4.93
N ASN A 712 -8.52 19.28 4.40
CA ASN A 712 -7.36 19.57 5.24
C ASN A 712 -7.47 20.97 5.90
N HIS A 713 -6.66 21.22 6.92
CA HIS A 713 -6.65 22.48 7.68
C HIS A 713 -5.56 23.47 7.21
N ALA A 714 -5.06 23.31 5.99
CA ALA A 714 -4.00 24.13 5.42
C ALA A 714 -4.53 25.41 4.75
N ASP A 715 -3.68 26.43 4.71
CA ASP A 715 -3.89 27.72 4.03
C ASP A 715 -3.68 27.56 2.52
N GLU A 716 -4.73 27.77 1.73
CA GLU A 716 -4.71 27.61 0.27
C GLU A 716 -3.69 28.50 -0.43
N THR A 717 -3.38 29.69 0.13
CA THR A 717 -2.31 30.55 -0.40
C THR A 717 -0.97 29.84 -0.32
N LYS A 718 -0.67 29.21 0.82
CA LYS A 718 0.58 28.48 1.02
C LYS A 718 0.63 27.20 0.20
N GLU A 719 -0.50 26.52 0.02
CA GLU A 719 -0.62 25.35 -0.85
C GLU A 719 -0.25 25.68 -2.29
N ILE A 720 -0.82 26.77 -2.84
CA ILE A 720 -0.48 27.25 -4.19
C ILE A 720 1.03 27.59 -4.28
N LEU A 721 1.56 28.31 -3.29
CA LEU A 721 2.99 28.67 -3.26
C LEU A 721 3.91 27.44 -3.15
N ALA A 722 3.47 26.39 -2.46
CA ALA A 722 4.17 25.11 -2.33
C ALA A 722 4.19 24.28 -3.63
N GLY A 723 3.29 24.58 -4.57
CA GLY A 723 3.07 23.81 -5.79
C GLY A 723 2.02 22.70 -5.63
N ASN A 724 1.18 22.77 -4.59
CA ASN A 724 -0.04 21.98 -4.50
C ASN A 724 -1.10 22.64 -5.40
N ASP A 725 -1.54 21.92 -6.42
CA ASP A 725 -2.22 22.54 -7.56
C ASP A 725 -3.73 22.68 -7.35
N ILE A 726 -4.34 21.84 -6.48
CA ILE A 726 -5.77 21.87 -6.22
C ILE A 726 -6.13 21.55 -4.77
N LYS A 727 -7.01 22.37 -4.18
CA LYS A 727 -7.59 22.13 -2.86
C LYS A 727 -8.90 21.35 -2.94
N MET A 728 -9.00 20.24 -2.20
CA MET A 728 -10.15 19.35 -2.16
C MET A 728 -10.92 19.41 -0.84
N PRO A 729 -12.25 19.26 -0.86
CA PRO A 729 -13.15 19.16 -2.02
C PRO A 729 -13.66 20.51 -2.53
N PHE A 730 -13.28 21.61 -1.88
CA PHE A 730 -13.66 22.99 -2.20
C PHE A 730 -12.53 23.94 -1.80
N GLY A 731 -12.56 25.16 -2.34
CA GLY A 731 -11.56 26.20 -2.08
C GLY A 731 -12.17 27.47 -1.49
N PHE A 732 -11.29 28.36 -1.07
CA PHE A 732 -11.58 29.65 -0.44
C PHE A 732 -11.34 30.78 -1.43
N HIS A 733 -12.16 30.84 -2.49
CA HIS A 733 -12.01 31.74 -3.63
C HIS A 733 -11.71 33.20 -3.23
N ASP A 734 -12.44 33.76 -2.26
CA ASP A 734 -12.24 35.15 -1.83
C ASP A 734 -10.90 35.36 -1.12
N SER A 735 -10.41 34.37 -0.37
CA SER A 735 -9.11 34.43 0.30
C SER A 735 -7.96 34.39 -0.70
N VAL A 736 -8.05 33.54 -1.73
CA VAL A 736 -7.05 33.50 -2.81
C VAL A 736 -7.04 34.81 -3.60
N ARG A 737 -8.23 35.37 -3.90
CA ARG A 737 -8.35 36.67 -4.57
C ARG A 737 -7.75 37.81 -3.73
N GLU A 738 -7.98 37.81 -2.42
CA GLU A 738 -7.37 38.77 -1.49
C GLU A 738 -5.84 38.64 -1.49
N SER A 739 -5.31 37.42 -1.39
CA SER A 739 -3.87 37.16 -1.47
C SER A 739 -3.24 37.62 -2.80
N LEU A 740 -3.96 37.49 -3.92
CA LEU A 740 -3.51 38.04 -5.22
C LEU A 740 -3.49 39.56 -5.21
N ASN A 741 -4.54 40.22 -4.69
CA ASN A 741 -4.63 41.68 -4.61
C ASN A 741 -3.56 42.29 -3.68
N GLU A 742 -3.21 41.58 -2.61
CA GLU A 742 -2.17 41.99 -1.66
C GLU A 742 -0.74 41.66 -2.13
N GLY A 743 -0.59 40.95 -3.26
CA GLY A 743 0.72 40.53 -3.78
C GLY A 743 1.37 39.39 -2.99
N ARG A 744 0.61 38.68 -2.13
CA ARG A 744 1.05 37.42 -1.50
C ARG A 744 1.11 36.27 -2.50
N LEU A 745 0.30 36.35 -3.57
CA LEU A 745 0.35 35.52 -4.75
C LEU A 745 0.59 36.38 -5.98
N THR A 746 1.20 35.78 -7.00
CA THR A 746 1.21 36.34 -8.36
C THR A 746 0.25 35.58 -9.25
N ARG A 747 -0.21 36.19 -10.34
CA ARG A 747 -0.99 35.46 -11.35
C ARG A 747 -0.21 34.28 -11.94
N ALA A 748 1.12 34.38 -12.03
CA ALA A 748 1.98 33.29 -12.51
C ALA A 748 1.92 32.06 -11.59
N ASP A 749 1.76 32.25 -10.28
CA ASP A 749 1.56 31.15 -9.32
C ASP A 749 0.27 30.39 -9.62
N LEU A 750 -0.82 31.12 -9.84
CA LEU A 750 -2.11 30.53 -10.19
C LEU A 750 -2.05 29.81 -11.55
N GLU A 751 -1.42 30.44 -12.54
CA GLU A 751 -1.31 29.90 -13.90
C GLU A 751 -0.51 28.59 -13.92
N VAL A 752 0.58 28.47 -13.15
CA VAL A 752 1.37 27.23 -13.11
C VAL A 752 0.56 26.05 -12.55
N CYS A 753 -0.20 26.27 -11.47
CA CYS A 753 -1.08 25.23 -10.90
C CYS A 753 -2.18 24.84 -11.89
N ALA A 754 -2.87 25.83 -12.47
CA ALA A 754 -3.94 25.59 -13.44
C ALA A 754 -3.43 24.84 -14.70
N LYS A 755 -2.22 25.17 -15.18
CA LYS A 755 -1.63 24.49 -16.35
C LYS A 755 -1.44 23.00 -16.10
N ARG A 756 -0.92 22.59 -14.95
CA ARG A 756 -0.72 21.16 -14.61
C ARG A 756 -2.04 20.40 -14.53
N LEU A 757 -3.08 21.03 -13.98
CA LEU A 757 -4.44 20.47 -14.02
C LEU A 757 -4.91 20.27 -15.46
N LEU A 758 -4.79 21.29 -16.30
CA LEU A 758 -5.24 21.22 -17.70
C LEU A 758 -4.43 20.20 -18.51
N GLU A 759 -3.12 20.09 -18.27
CA GLU A 759 -2.26 19.06 -18.85
C GLU A 759 -2.71 17.65 -18.45
N MET A 760 -3.05 17.44 -17.18
CA MET A 760 -3.62 16.17 -16.72
C MET A 760 -4.96 15.88 -17.42
N ILE A 761 -5.87 16.86 -17.49
CA ILE A 761 -7.16 16.72 -18.19
C ILE A 761 -6.95 16.38 -19.68
N MET A 762 -5.92 16.93 -20.32
CA MET A 762 -5.57 16.62 -21.70
C MET A 762 -5.03 15.19 -21.90
N LYS A 763 -4.61 14.49 -20.85
CA LYS A 763 -4.18 13.08 -20.94
C LYS A 763 -5.35 12.07 -20.83
N LEU A 764 -6.49 12.51 -20.27
CA LEU A 764 -7.74 11.75 -20.14
C LEU A 764 -8.56 11.70 -21.43
#